data_AF-A0AAQ1ZIN1-F1
#
_entry.id   AF-A0AAQ1ZIN1-F1
#
_cell.length_a   1.000
_cell.length_b   1.000
_cell.length_c   1.000
_cell.angle_alpha   90.00
_cell.angle_beta   90.00
_cell.angle_gamma   90.00
#
_symmetry.space_group_name_H-M   'P 1'
#
loop_
_entity.id
_entity.type
_entity.pdbx_description
1 polymer ?
#
loop_
_entity_poly.entity_id
_entity_poly.type
_entity_poly.pdbx_seq_one_letter_code
_entity_poly.pdbx_strand_id
1 'polypeptide(L)'
;MTEDKRQQMRQFVERLNAASDAYYNGRQELMTDYEWDALFDRLRQLEEETGETLPDSPTAKVSADDVKGQKEEHEFPALSLAKTKRPEELVKWAEGRPIWLSWKLDGLTLVATYDGGRLTKVVTRGNGHIGTNITHLAQAINGLPTRIKSAGHAVIRGEAVISYEDFERFNMESDEEYANPRNLASGSLTLKDVNEIKQRHIRWIPFTLVYTDEEIDAWGKRMDWLEANGFKPVERELIANPTLEEVETVIARWTEKVTHRINPYPVDGLVISYDDTAYAATGAVTGHHATRAGLAFKWQDEAAETELDHVEWSCATNTISPVAVFRPVELEGTTVKRASLCNISECRRLGIGGSGTRLSVIKANKIIPKVIKVIETVGEFDIPSKCPVCGEPTEISVSGVSDTETLHCTNDVCPAKQLKKFTRFVSKEAMNIDGISEQTLAKFINLGWVGEYADLYHLREHQRELAGLEGFGERSAANIMASVEKSRDAEAHRLLFALSIPLCGADVCKRLLSAYPLADLLSTARTVENLDHFAHIPGIGPEKSASFINWNRSQANQQLVDHLLCEIRVSQVSEVPQGNKCAGLTFVITGDVYHFKNRNELKAYIESENGKVAGSVSGATSTLISNDVESTSGKNKKAKQLGIEIISEDDFISRFGNPDAV
;
A
#
# COMPACT_ATOMS: atom_id res chain seq x y z
N MET A 1 -8.83 -14.57 50.63
CA MET A 1 -9.56 -13.99 49.49
C MET A 1 -8.84 -12.77 48.92
N THR A 2 -8.42 -11.79 49.72
CA THR A 2 -7.70 -10.59 49.22
C THR A 2 -6.30 -10.89 48.66
N GLU A 3 -5.53 -11.79 49.29
CA GLU A 3 -4.19 -12.18 48.81
C GLU A 3 -4.22 -12.88 47.44
N ASP A 4 -5.22 -13.73 47.21
CA ASP A 4 -5.45 -14.44 45.95
C ASP A 4 -5.85 -13.48 44.82
N LYS A 5 -6.72 -12.49 45.12
CA LYS A 5 -7.05 -11.42 44.18
C LYS A 5 -5.84 -10.56 43.83
N ARG A 6 -4.98 -10.24 44.80
CA ARG A 6 -3.76 -9.45 44.56
C ARG A 6 -2.73 -10.21 43.71
N GLN A 7 -2.63 -11.52 43.87
CA GLN A 7 -1.83 -12.39 43.02
C GLN A 7 -2.37 -12.46 41.58
N GLN A 8 -3.69 -12.57 41.42
CA GLN A 8 -4.35 -12.49 40.10
C GLN A 8 -4.11 -11.14 39.43
N MET A 9 -4.22 -10.03 40.16
CA MET A 9 -3.93 -8.68 39.64
C MET A 9 -2.49 -8.58 39.14
N ARG A 10 -1.49 -9.09 39.87
CA ARG A 10 -0.09 -9.10 39.40
C ARG A 10 0.09 -9.88 38.10
N GLN A 11 -0.52 -11.06 37.99
CA GLN A 11 -0.47 -11.88 36.77
C GLN A 11 -1.13 -11.17 35.58
N PHE A 12 -2.25 -10.48 35.80
CA PHE A 12 -2.92 -9.71 34.74
C PHE A 12 -2.09 -8.52 34.31
N VAL A 13 -1.52 -7.76 35.25
CA VAL A 13 -0.63 -6.64 34.95
C VAL A 13 0.57 -7.09 34.12
N GLU A 14 1.24 -8.18 34.51
CA GLU A 14 2.41 -8.70 33.78
C GLU A 14 2.05 -9.10 32.34
N ARG A 15 0.95 -9.84 32.16
CA ARG A 15 0.47 -10.27 30.83
C ARG A 15 0.04 -9.09 29.96
N LEU A 16 -0.71 -8.14 30.50
CA LEU A 16 -1.18 -6.95 29.79
C LEU A 16 -0.01 -6.05 29.38
N ASN A 17 1.00 -5.88 30.24
CA ASN A 17 2.18 -5.08 29.94
C ASN A 17 3.05 -5.75 28.86
N ALA A 18 3.29 -7.06 28.94
CA ALA A 18 4.02 -7.79 27.91
C ALA A 18 3.32 -7.74 26.55
N ALA A 19 1.99 -7.93 26.53
CA ALA A 19 1.20 -7.81 25.30
C ALA A 19 1.22 -6.38 24.73
N SER A 20 1.12 -5.36 25.60
CA SER A 20 1.20 -3.96 25.17
C SER A 20 2.58 -3.62 24.60
N ASP A 21 3.66 -4.07 25.24
CA ASP A 21 5.03 -3.89 24.74
C ASP A 21 5.19 -4.47 23.33
N ALA A 22 4.75 -5.72 23.12
CA ALA A 22 4.78 -6.34 21.81
C ALA A 22 3.97 -5.55 20.76
N TYR A 23 2.77 -5.11 21.12
CA TYR A 23 1.86 -4.37 20.25
C TYR A 23 2.41 -2.99 19.84
N TYR A 24 2.89 -2.19 20.80
CA TYR A 24 3.41 -0.84 20.54
C TYR A 24 4.76 -0.85 19.83
N ASN A 25 5.54 -1.93 19.98
CA ASN A 25 6.87 -2.05 19.40
C ASN A 25 6.92 -2.95 18.15
N GLY A 26 5.77 -3.31 17.58
CA GLY A 26 5.67 -4.03 16.32
C GLY A 26 6.27 -5.45 16.36
N ARG A 27 6.28 -6.08 17.54
CA ARG A 27 6.71 -7.48 17.72
C ARG A 27 5.52 -8.43 17.51
N GLN A 28 5.78 -9.73 17.56
CA GLN A 28 4.73 -10.75 17.44
C GLN A 28 3.63 -10.54 18.49
N GLU A 29 2.37 -10.57 18.04
CA GLU A 29 1.19 -10.40 18.88
C GLU A 29 1.09 -11.54 19.91
N LEU A 30 1.18 -11.19 21.19
CA LEU A 30 1.07 -12.17 22.29
C LEU A 30 -0.39 -12.45 22.68
N MET A 31 -1.28 -11.51 22.37
CA MET A 31 -2.68 -11.48 22.78
C MET A 31 -3.46 -10.61 21.81
N THR A 32 -4.66 -11.04 21.43
CA THR A 32 -5.54 -10.24 20.56
C THR A 32 -6.08 -9.01 21.28
N ASP A 33 -6.43 -7.96 20.54
CA ASP A 33 -7.08 -6.77 21.11
C ASP A 33 -8.34 -7.11 21.92
N TYR A 34 -9.10 -8.11 21.47
CA TYR A 34 -10.27 -8.64 22.17
C TYR A 34 -9.91 -9.26 23.53
N GLU A 35 -8.90 -10.13 23.56
CA GLU A 35 -8.41 -10.75 24.80
C GLU A 35 -7.81 -9.69 25.74
N TRP A 36 -7.13 -8.69 25.20
CA TRP A 36 -6.53 -7.59 25.96
C TRP A 36 -7.59 -6.72 26.61
N ASP A 37 -8.58 -6.24 25.85
CA ASP A 37 -9.67 -5.40 26.36
C ASP A 37 -10.46 -6.19 27.44
N ALA A 38 -10.73 -7.49 27.24
CA ALA A 38 -11.41 -8.32 28.23
C ALA A 38 -10.59 -8.51 29.53
N LEU A 39 -9.28 -8.74 29.42
CA LEU A 39 -8.39 -8.90 30.58
C LEU A 39 -8.20 -7.57 31.32
N PHE A 40 -8.15 -6.45 30.60
CA PHE A 40 -8.10 -5.09 31.15
C PHE A 40 -9.37 -4.74 31.93
N ASP A 41 -10.55 -5.02 31.37
CA ASP A 41 -11.84 -4.78 32.04
C ASP A 41 -11.94 -5.60 33.33
N ARG A 42 -11.46 -6.85 33.30
CA ARG A 42 -11.41 -7.69 34.49
C ARG A 42 -10.43 -7.17 35.54
N LEU A 43 -9.27 -6.66 35.12
CA LEU A 43 -8.30 -6.02 36.03
C LEU A 43 -8.90 -4.79 36.69
N ARG A 44 -9.58 -3.91 35.93
CA ARG A 44 -10.27 -2.74 36.48
C ARG A 44 -11.31 -3.12 37.53
N GLN A 45 -12.13 -4.12 37.24
CA GLN A 45 -13.13 -4.61 38.20
C GLN A 45 -12.47 -5.10 39.50
N LEU A 46 -11.34 -5.80 39.40
CA LEU A 46 -10.59 -6.24 40.57
C LEU A 46 -9.96 -5.08 41.36
N GLU A 47 -9.45 -4.05 40.69
CA GLU A 47 -8.95 -2.83 41.34
C GLU A 47 -10.06 -2.09 42.08
N GLU A 48 -11.26 -1.99 41.49
CA GLU A 48 -12.44 -1.42 42.15
C GLU A 48 -12.90 -2.25 43.35
N GLU A 49 -12.94 -3.58 43.22
CA GLU A 49 -13.33 -4.50 44.30
C GLU A 49 -12.33 -4.50 45.48
N THR A 50 -11.04 -4.26 45.20
CA THR A 50 -9.97 -4.29 46.21
C THR A 50 -9.62 -2.92 46.77
N GLY A 51 -9.94 -1.84 46.05
CA GLY A 51 -9.55 -0.47 46.38
C GLY A 51 -8.04 -0.20 46.23
N GLU A 52 -7.29 -1.08 45.58
CA GLU A 52 -5.85 -0.97 45.36
C GLU A 52 -5.54 -1.00 43.87
N THR A 53 -4.69 -0.08 43.39
CA THR A 53 -4.14 -0.07 42.02
C THR A 53 -2.65 -0.35 42.09
N LEU A 54 -2.18 -1.36 41.35
CA LEU A 54 -0.75 -1.72 41.36
C LEU A 54 0.09 -0.64 40.63
N PRO A 55 1.35 -0.37 41.06
CA PRO A 55 2.17 0.69 40.48
C PRO A 55 2.44 0.60 38.98
N ASP A 56 2.53 -0.63 38.45
CA ASP A 56 2.77 -0.90 37.03
C ASP A 56 1.49 -1.30 36.28
N SER A 57 0.32 -1.06 36.89
CA SER A 57 -0.94 -1.41 36.27
C SER A 57 -1.17 -0.60 34.98
N PRO A 58 -1.55 -1.25 33.86
CA PRO A 58 -1.90 -0.55 32.62
C PRO A 58 -3.16 0.33 32.78
N THR A 59 -3.93 0.14 33.87
CA THR A 59 -5.04 1.05 34.23
C THR A 59 -4.55 2.40 34.77
N ALA A 60 -3.26 2.51 35.13
CA ALA A 60 -2.61 3.68 35.74
C ALA A 60 -1.32 4.18 35.03
N LYS A 61 -0.69 3.38 34.14
CA LYS A 61 0.32 3.85 33.16
C LYS A 61 -0.02 3.57 31.67
N VAL A 62 0.41 4.47 30.77
CA VAL A 62 0.41 4.24 29.31
C VAL A 62 1.73 3.59 28.89
N SER A 63 1.67 2.56 28.04
CA SER A 63 2.86 1.89 27.50
C SER A 63 3.65 2.81 26.57
N ALA A 64 4.99 2.74 26.67
CA ALA A 64 5.91 3.56 25.89
C ALA A 64 6.46 2.82 24.66
N ASP A 65 6.86 3.58 23.64
CA ASP A 65 7.55 3.06 22.45
C ASP A 65 9.08 2.97 22.64
N ASP A 66 9.68 1.94 22.03
CA ASP A 66 11.13 1.66 21.95
C ASP A 66 11.79 2.34 20.73
N VAL A 67 11.13 3.33 20.14
CA VAL A 67 11.68 4.06 19.00
C VAL A 67 13.03 4.66 19.39
N LYS A 68 14.04 4.47 18.55
CA LYS A 68 15.40 4.99 18.77
C LYS A 68 15.43 6.47 18.44
N GLY A 69 15.81 7.30 19.40
CA GLY A 69 15.93 8.74 19.19
C GLY A 69 16.11 9.48 20.51
N GLN A 70 16.24 10.80 20.43
CA GLN A 70 16.28 11.66 21.60
C GLN A 70 14.88 11.69 22.24
N LYS A 71 14.78 11.31 23.52
CA LYS A 71 13.54 11.44 24.27
C LYS A 71 13.28 12.93 24.55
N GLU A 72 12.04 13.35 24.35
CA GLU A 72 11.65 14.76 24.44
C GLU A 72 10.30 14.89 25.14
N GLU A 73 10.19 15.88 26.03
CA GLU A 73 8.95 16.20 26.72
C GLU A 73 7.96 16.87 25.77
N HIS A 74 6.70 16.45 25.85
CA HIS A 74 5.61 17.09 25.15
C HIS A 74 5.24 18.39 25.85
N GLU A 75 5.22 19.48 25.09
CA GLU A 75 4.74 20.79 25.57
C GLU A 75 3.30 20.70 26.10
N PHE A 76 2.47 19.90 25.43
CA PHE A 76 1.12 19.58 25.84
C PHE A 76 0.98 18.05 25.97
N PRO A 77 0.62 17.50 27.14
CA PRO A 77 0.51 16.05 27.35
C PRO A 77 -0.44 15.35 26.38
N ALA A 78 0.04 14.30 25.71
CA ALA A 78 -0.69 13.47 24.77
C ALA A 78 -1.31 12.25 25.48
N LEU A 79 -2.35 12.54 26.28
CA LEU A 79 -3.06 11.55 27.09
C LEU A 79 -3.96 10.63 26.25
N SER A 80 -4.35 9.48 26.80
CA SER A 80 -5.26 8.54 26.16
C SER A 80 -6.72 8.97 26.35
N LEU A 81 -7.62 8.45 25.50
CA LEU A 81 -9.06 8.69 25.63
C LEU A 81 -9.73 7.62 26.49
N ALA A 82 -10.74 8.01 27.27
CA ALA A 82 -11.68 7.04 27.85
C ALA A 82 -12.43 6.33 26.70
N LYS A 83 -12.85 5.08 26.93
CA LYS A 83 -13.52 4.26 25.92
C LYS A 83 -14.95 3.93 26.36
N THR A 84 -15.87 3.88 25.42
CA THR A 84 -17.22 3.34 25.60
C THR A 84 -17.62 2.52 24.37
N LYS A 85 -18.57 1.60 24.55
CA LYS A 85 -19.25 0.86 23.47
C LYS A 85 -20.74 1.23 23.37
N ARG A 86 -21.20 2.19 24.18
CA ARG A 86 -22.63 2.48 24.37
C ARG A 86 -23.00 3.89 23.92
N PRO A 87 -23.94 4.05 22.97
CA PRO A 87 -24.41 5.37 22.54
C PRO A 87 -24.98 6.22 23.68
N GLU A 88 -25.66 5.61 24.66
CA GLU A 88 -26.23 6.36 25.80
C GLU A 88 -25.15 7.04 26.67
N GLU A 89 -23.95 6.47 26.74
CA GLU A 89 -22.84 7.06 27.47
C GLU A 89 -22.27 8.27 26.72
N LEU A 90 -22.30 8.28 25.39
CA LEU A 90 -21.94 9.44 24.59
C LEU A 90 -22.90 10.61 24.83
N VAL A 91 -24.20 10.35 24.84
CA VAL A 91 -25.23 11.37 25.13
C VAL A 91 -25.03 11.97 26.51
N LYS A 92 -24.79 11.11 27.52
CA LYS A 92 -24.49 11.55 28.89
C LYS A 92 -23.22 12.38 28.94
N TRP A 93 -22.16 11.93 28.28
CA TRP A 93 -20.89 12.66 28.21
C TRP A 93 -21.07 14.01 27.52
N ALA A 94 -21.85 14.09 26.45
CA ALA A 94 -22.04 15.32 25.70
C ALA A 94 -22.79 16.42 26.48
N GLU A 95 -23.56 16.07 27.51
CA GLU A 95 -24.27 17.01 28.39
C GLU A 95 -25.12 18.06 27.61
N GLY A 96 -25.68 17.66 26.46
CA GLY A 96 -26.47 18.54 25.59
C GLY A 96 -25.67 19.61 24.83
N ARG A 97 -24.33 19.53 24.82
CA ARG A 97 -23.46 20.45 24.08
C ARG A 97 -23.16 19.92 22.67
N PRO A 98 -22.89 20.80 21.69
CA PRO A 98 -22.41 20.38 20.37
C PRO A 98 -21.12 19.57 20.47
N ILE A 99 -21.10 18.42 19.80
CA ILE A 99 -19.94 17.52 19.73
C ILE A 99 -19.61 17.20 18.28
N TRP A 100 -18.34 16.94 18.03
CA TRP A 100 -17.84 16.41 16.78
C TRP A 100 -17.54 14.93 16.92
N LEU A 101 -17.88 14.18 15.89
CA LEU A 101 -17.51 12.79 15.71
C LEU A 101 -16.51 12.69 14.56
N SER A 102 -15.44 11.92 14.74
CA SER A 102 -14.38 11.73 13.73
C SER A 102 -13.84 10.31 13.75
N TRP A 103 -13.09 9.91 12.71
CA TRP A 103 -12.45 8.60 12.69
C TRP A 103 -11.47 8.43 13.86
N LYS A 104 -11.60 7.33 14.60
CA LYS A 104 -10.51 6.87 15.46
C LYS A 104 -9.55 6.06 14.60
N LEU A 105 -8.59 6.77 14.00
CA LEU A 105 -7.57 6.17 13.17
C LEU A 105 -6.69 5.22 13.98
N ASP A 106 -6.41 4.05 13.42
CA ASP A 106 -5.64 3.00 14.07
C ASP A 106 -4.20 2.97 13.55
N GLY A 107 -3.33 3.80 14.16
CA GLY A 107 -1.93 3.94 13.75
C GLY A 107 -1.00 4.28 14.91
N LEU A 108 -0.06 5.20 14.68
CA LEU A 108 0.77 5.75 15.75
C LEU A 108 0.61 7.28 15.85
N THR A 109 0.17 7.76 17.00
CA THR A 109 0.05 9.20 17.26
C THR A 109 1.43 9.88 17.20
N LEU A 110 1.53 10.92 16.36
CA LEU A 110 2.67 11.82 16.27
C LEU A 110 2.23 13.25 16.57
N VAL A 111 3.10 13.97 17.30
CA VAL A 111 2.99 15.39 17.61
C VAL A 111 3.93 16.15 16.70
N ALA A 112 3.41 17.02 15.86
CA ALA A 112 4.17 17.88 14.96
C ALA A 112 4.13 19.33 15.45
N THR A 113 5.31 19.94 15.58
CA THR A 113 5.48 21.34 15.99
C THR A 113 5.97 22.16 14.81
N TYR A 114 5.34 23.31 14.60
CA TYR A 114 5.71 24.29 13.58
C TYR A 114 6.08 25.60 14.24
N ASP A 115 7.24 26.15 13.89
CA ASP A 115 7.70 27.47 14.32
C ASP A 115 8.02 28.33 13.09
N GLY A 116 7.49 29.55 13.03
CA GLY A 116 7.75 30.41 11.88
C GLY A 116 7.23 29.81 10.56
N GLY A 117 6.20 28.98 10.65
CA GLY A 117 5.65 28.22 9.52
C GLY A 117 6.54 27.10 8.99
N ARG A 118 7.54 26.63 9.75
CA ARG A 118 8.41 25.50 9.39
C ARG A 118 8.24 24.36 10.37
N LEU A 119 8.19 23.13 9.86
CA LEU A 119 8.20 21.95 10.72
C LEU A 119 9.53 21.87 11.48
N THR A 120 9.48 22.00 12.79
CA THR A 120 10.67 21.97 13.67
C THR A 120 10.81 20.66 14.41
N LYS A 121 9.68 20.02 14.77
CA LYS A 121 9.69 18.78 15.53
C LYS A 121 8.60 17.81 15.10
N VAL A 122 8.93 16.53 15.12
CA VAL A 122 7.97 15.42 15.08
C VAL A 122 8.33 14.45 16.20
N VAL A 123 7.41 14.23 17.13
CA VAL A 123 7.64 13.44 18.34
C VAL A 123 6.58 12.34 18.43
N THR A 124 6.99 11.11 18.72
CA THR A 124 6.05 10.00 18.99
C THR A 124 5.27 10.26 20.28
N ARG A 125 4.15 9.57 20.49
CA ARG A 125 3.41 9.69 21.76
C ARG A 125 4.25 9.30 22.98
N GLY A 126 5.02 8.20 22.90
CA GLY A 126 5.67 7.60 24.05
C GLY A 126 4.67 7.31 25.18
N ASN A 127 5.01 7.71 26.40
CA ASN A 127 4.12 7.55 27.57
C ASN A 127 3.07 8.67 27.72
N GLY A 128 2.95 9.55 26.72
CA GLY A 128 2.04 10.71 26.73
C GLY A 128 2.65 11.99 27.32
N HIS A 129 3.73 11.89 28.09
CA HIS A 129 4.48 13.05 28.60
C HIS A 129 5.84 13.20 27.93
N ILE A 130 6.50 12.08 27.66
CA ILE A 130 7.80 11.99 27.00
C ILE A 130 7.63 11.08 25.80
N GLY A 131 7.94 11.62 24.62
CA GLY A 131 7.97 10.90 23.37
C GLY A 131 9.39 10.78 22.82
N THR A 132 9.51 10.16 21.64
CA THR A 132 10.78 10.08 20.91
C THR A 132 10.78 11.06 19.75
N ASN A 133 11.80 11.91 19.66
CA ASN A 133 11.98 12.82 18.54
C ASN A 133 12.41 12.04 17.29
N ILE A 134 11.52 12.03 16.29
CA ILE A 134 11.69 11.37 15.00
C ILE A 134 11.66 12.39 13.84
N THR A 135 12.01 13.64 14.10
CA THR A 135 11.98 14.72 13.09
C THR A 135 12.79 14.37 11.84
N HIS A 136 13.89 13.63 12.01
CA HIS A 136 14.72 13.12 10.92
C HIS A 136 13.97 12.20 9.94
N LEU A 137 12.89 11.54 10.38
CA LEU A 137 12.04 10.67 9.56
C LEU A 137 10.91 11.41 8.85
N ALA A 138 10.68 12.70 9.14
CA ALA A 138 9.53 13.46 8.62
C ALA A 138 9.45 13.44 7.08
N GLN A 139 10.59 13.39 6.39
CA GLN A 139 10.64 13.34 4.91
C GLN A 139 10.14 12.01 4.32
N ALA A 140 10.02 10.95 5.13
CA ALA A 140 9.45 9.67 4.71
C ALA A 140 7.95 9.56 4.98
N ILE A 141 7.38 10.49 5.75
CA ILE A 141 5.99 10.44 6.18
C ILE A 141 5.16 11.38 5.31
N ASN A 142 4.21 10.82 4.56
CA ASN A 142 3.30 11.61 3.73
C ASN A 142 2.31 12.40 4.60
N GLY A 143 1.83 13.55 4.13
CA GLY A 143 0.85 14.35 4.87
C GLY A 143 1.44 15.26 5.97
N LEU A 144 2.76 15.20 6.22
CA LEU A 144 3.50 16.17 7.02
C LEU A 144 4.17 17.22 6.11
N PRO A 145 3.55 18.39 5.87
CA PRO A 145 4.17 19.47 5.11
C PRO A 145 5.40 20.00 5.85
N THR A 146 6.47 20.29 5.12
CA THR A 146 7.67 20.91 5.73
C THR A 146 7.45 22.39 6.07
N ARG A 147 6.41 23.01 5.47
CA ARG A 147 6.03 24.41 5.67
C ARG A 147 4.52 24.60 5.65
N ILE A 148 4.04 25.51 6.49
CA ILE A 148 2.64 25.94 6.56
C ILE A 148 2.55 27.46 6.36
N LYS A 149 1.34 27.98 6.12
CA LYS A 149 1.13 29.42 5.87
C LYS A 149 1.24 30.25 7.15
N SER A 150 0.77 29.72 8.27
CA SER A 150 0.88 30.39 9.56
C SER A 150 2.35 30.59 9.93
N ALA A 151 2.70 31.79 10.37
CA ALA A 151 4.06 32.16 10.74
C ALA A 151 4.32 32.10 12.26
N GLY A 152 3.33 31.64 13.04
CA GLY A 152 3.42 31.53 14.49
C GLY A 152 3.99 30.21 14.98
N HIS A 153 3.78 29.94 16.26
CA HIS A 153 3.95 28.63 16.88
C HIS A 153 2.65 27.82 16.74
N ALA A 154 2.76 26.55 16.38
CA ALA A 154 1.62 25.63 16.30
C ALA A 154 2.01 24.20 16.68
N VAL A 155 1.17 23.56 17.48
CA VAL A 155 1.31 22.15 17.89
C VAL A 155 0.11 21.37 17.38
N ILE A 156 0.37 20.38 16.54
CA ILE A 156 -0.67 19.60 15.85
C ILE A 156 -0.46 18.12 16.17
N ARG A 157 -1.55 17.44 16.48
CA ARG A 157 -1.55 15.97 16.65
C ARG A 157 -2.24 15.32 15.47
N GLY A 158 -1.67 14.20 15.06
CA GLY A 158 -2.22 13.36 14.01
C GLY A 158 -1.77 11.92 14.18
N GLU A 159 -2.41 11.04 13.42
CA GLU A 159 -2.12 9.61 13.45
C GLU A 159 -1.31 9.24 12.20
N ALA A 160 -0.17 8.57 12.38
CA ALA A 160 0.56 7.93 11.31
C ALA A 160 -0.05 6.57 11.00
N VAL A 161 -0.64 6.43 9.82
CA VAL A 161 -1.39 5.26 9.35
C VAL A 161 -0.83 4.74 8.02
N ILE A 162 -1.13 3.48 7.72
CA ILE A 162 -0.88 2.85 6.42
C ILE A 162 -2.23 2.40 5.87
N SER A 163 -2.47 2.58 4.56
CA SER A 163 -3.73 2.16 3.95
C SER A 163 -3.85 0.63 3.92
N TYR A 164 -5.07 0.11 3.84
CA TYR A 164 -5.27 -1.34 3.67
C TYR A 164 -4.54 -1.88 2.43
N GLU A 165 -4.61 -1.14 1.32
CA GLU A 165 -3.96 -1.51 0.06
C GLU A 165 -2.42 -1.55 0.18
N ASP A 166 -1.82 -0.53 0.78
CA ASP A 166 -0.36 -0.46 0.96
C ASP A 166 0.13 -1.54 1.93
N PHE A 167 -0.65 -1.85 2.97
CA PHE A 167 -0.35 -2.93 3.92
C PHE A 167 -0.40 -4.31 3.24
N GLU A 168 -1.46 -4.60 2.50
CA GLU A 168 -1.61 -5.86 1.75
C GLU A 168 -0.49 -6.03 0.71
N ARG A 169 -0.12 -4.94 0.02
CA ARG A 169 1.02 -4.94 -0.91
C ARG A 169 2.34 -5.21 -0.20
N PHE A 170 2.59 -4.54 0.92
CA PHE A 170 3.83 -4.73 1.69
C PHE A 170 3.99 -6.19 2.15
N ASN A 171 2.97 -6.77 2.77
CA ASN A 171 3.02 -8.17 3.23
C ASN A 171 3.22 -9.17 2.09
N MET A 172 2.80 -8.84 0.86
CA MET A 172 3.00 -9.70 -0.32
C MET A 172 4.43 -9.66 -0.88
N GLU A 173 5.12 -8.54 -0.69
CA GLU A 173 6.47 -8.28 -1.21
C GLU A 173 7.58 -8.49 -0.17
N SER A 174 7.25 -8.51 1.11
CA SER A 174 8.18 -8.57 2.23
C SER A 174 8.44 -10.01 2.70
N ASP A 175 9.64 -10.28 3.21
CA ASP A 175 9.92 -11.50 3.98
C ASP A 175 9.32 -11.43 5.40
N GLU A 176 8.98 -10.22 5.86
CA GLU A 176 8.31 -9.95 7.14
C GLU A 176 6.79 -9.89 6.96
N GLU A 177 6.04 -10.58 7.81
CA GLU A 177 4.59 -10.51 7.83
C GLU A 177 4.10 -9.81 9.11
N TYR A 178 3.39 -8.69 8.93
CA TYR A 178 2.76 -7.95 10.02
C TYR A 178 1.29 -8.34 10.15
N ALA A 179 0.80 -8.45 11.40
CA ALA A 179 -0.57 -8.88 11.68
C ALA A 179 -1.64 -7.83 11.31
N ASN A 180 -1.30 -6.54 11.38
CA ASN A 180 -2.22 -5.45 11.02
C ASN A 180 -1.44 -4.18 10.57
N PRO A 181 -2.13 -3.23 9.89
CA PRO A 181 -1.49 -2.02 9.41
C PRO A 181 -0.89 -1.13 10.51
N ARG A 182 -1.43 -1.18 11.73
CA ARG A 182 -0.91 -0.43 12.89
C ARG A 182 0.47 -0.93 13.30
N ASN A 183 0.65 -2.25 13.40
CA ASN A 183 1.95 -2.85 13.73
C ASN A 183 2.98 -2.55 12.63
N LEU A 184 2.56 -2.56 11.36
CA LEU A 184 3.43 -2.13 10.28
C LEU A 184 3.83 -0.66 10.46
N ALA A 185 2.88 0.24 10.74
CA ALA A 185 3.17 1.66 10.97
C ALA A 185 4.10 1.91 12.16
N SER A 186 3.87 1.26 13.30
CA SER A 186 4.71 1.39 14.49
C SER A 186 6.11 0.80 14.28
N GLY A 187 6.20 -0.42 13.74
CA GLY A 187 7.47 -1.07 13.42
C GLY A 187 8.30 -0.25 12.44
N SER A 188 7.67 0.33 11.42
CA SER A 188 8.33 1.19 10.44
C SER A 188 9.03 2.40 11.07
N LEU A 189 8.41 3.01 12.07
CA LEU A 189 8.97 4.20 12.73
C LEU A 189 10.10 3.88 13.71
N THR A 190 10.40 2.60 13.95
CA THR A 190 11.60 2.15 14.69
C THR A 190 12.84 2.00 13.79
N LEU A 191 12.65 2.01 12.46
CA LEU A 191 13.71 1.83 11.48
C LEU A 191 14.61 3.06 11.39
N LYS A 192 15.86 2.83 10.97
CA LYS A 192 16.86 3.89 10.79
C LYS A 192 16.89 4.46 9.37
N ASP A 193 16.55 3.65 8.37
CA ASP A 193 16.65 4.06 6.97
C ASP A 193 15.36 4.73 6.49
N VAL A 194 15.47 6.02 6.15
CA VAL A 194 14.40 6.84 5.60
C VAL A 194 13.87 6.27 4.27
N ASN A 195 14.72 5.63 3.46
CA ASN A 195 14.29 5.07 2.18
C ASN A 195 13.43 3.83 2.35
N GLU A 196 13.70 3.01 3.37
CA GLU A 196 12.89 1.85 3.71
C GLU A 196 11.50 2.29 4.18
N ILE A 197 11.43 3.31 5.03
CA ILE A 197 10.16 3.87 5.53
C ILE A 197 9.31 4.45 4.38
N LYS A 198 9.95 5.10 3.40
CA LYS A 198 9.24 5.64 2.21
C LYS A 198 8.50 4.57 1.42
N GLN A 199 9.05 3.36 1.34
CA GLN A 199 8.43 2.24 0.63
C GLN A 199 7.19 1.71 1.35
N ARG A 200 7.05 1.99 2.65
CA ARG A 200 5.90 1.57 3.48
C ARG A 200 4.73 2.56 3.42
N HIS A 201 4.86 3.66 2.66
CA HIS A 201 3.81 4.63 2.34
C HIS A 201 3.04 5.21 3.53
N ILE A 202 3.70 5.37 4.69
CA ILE A 202 3.08 5.97 5.89
C ILE A 202 2.49 7.34 5.55
N ARG A 203 1.25 7.57 6.01
CA ARG A 203 0.58 8.86 5.96
C ARG A 203 0.22 9.33 7.35
N TRP A 204 0.55 10.57 7.65
CA TRP A 204 0.09 11.26 8.84
C TRP A 204 -1.18 12.05 8.53
N ILE A 205 -2.22 11.84 9.34
CA ILE A 205 -3.51 12.52 9.22
C ILE A 205 -3.76 13.31 10.51
N PRO A 206 -3.78 14.65 10.46
CA PRO A 206 -4.01 15.45 11.66
C PRO A 206 -5.46 15.30 12.14
N PHE A 207 -5.62 15.12 13.46
CA PHE A 207 -6.93 15.01 14.09
C PHE A 207 -7.19 16.13 15.10
N THR A 208 -6.16 16.88 15.54
CA THR A 208 -6.40 18.07 16.37
C THR A 208 -5.28 19.10 16.28
N LEU A 209 -5.67 20.38 16.23
CA LEU A 209 -4.79 21.51 16.50
C LEU A 209 -4.80 21.73 18.02
N VAL A 210 -3.71 21.37 18.68
CA VAL A 210 -3.59 21.47 20.14
C VAL A 210 -3.41 22.92 20.55
N TYR A 211 -2.50 23.61 19.86
CA TYR A 211 -2.13 24.97 20.14
C TYR A 211 -1.80 25.73 18.85
N THR A 212 -2.15 27.00 18.85
CA THR A 212 -1.60 28.01 17.95
C THR A 212 -1.64 29.37 18.67
N ASP A 213 -0.84 30.33 18.22
CA ASP A 213 -0.85 31.70 18.75
C ASP A 213 -2.22 32.41 18.57
N GLU A 214 -3.04 31.93 17.64
CA GLU A 214 -4.41 32.41 17.43
C GLU A 214 -5.39 31.74 18.42
N GLU A 215 -6.19 32.54 19.11
CA GLU A 215 -7.23 32.02 20.00
C GLU A 215 -8.41 31.47 19.16
N ILE A 216 -8.56 30.14 19.17
CA ILE A 216 -9.61 29.43 18.42
C ILE A 216 -10.37 28.51 19.37
N ASP A 217 -11.54 28.98 19.79
CA ASP A 217 -12.31 28.34 20.86
C ASP A 217 -13.24 27.22 20.39
N ALA A 218 -13.32 26.97 19.08
CA ALA A 218 -14.16 25.92 18.50
C ALA A 218 -13.32 24.84 17.80
N TRP A 219 -13.56 23.57 18.12
CA TRP A 219 -12.82 22.44 17.54
C TRP A 219 -13.04 22.36 16.02
N GLY A 220 -14.26 22.63 15.55
CA GLY A 220 -14.54 22.70 14.11
C GLY A 220 -13.66 23.74 13.40
N LYS A 221 -13.55 24.95 13.97
CA LYS A 221 -12.70 26.03 13.42
C LYS A 221 -11.22 25.69 13.48
N ARG A 222 -10.78 24.94 14.49
CA ARG A 222 -9.41 24.40 14.56
C ARG A 222 -9.11 23.45 13.41
N MET A 223 -10.08 22.64 12.99
CA MET A 223 -9.93 21.78 11.82
C MET A 223 -9.92 22.58 10.51
N ASP A 224 -10.77 23.62 10.41
CA ASP A 224 -10.78 24.52 9.26
C ASP A 224 -9.44 25.28 9.13
N TRP A 225 -8.81 25.64 10.26
CA TRP A 225 -7.47 26.22 10.28
C TRP A 225 -6.42 25.26 9.72
N LEU A 226 -6.51 23.96 10.03
CA LEU A 226 -5.63 22.94 9.45
C LEU A 226 -5.81 22.87 7.93
N GLU A 227 -7.04 22.85 7.43
CA GLU A 227 -7.32 22.85 5.99
C GLU A 227 -6.76 24.10 5.29
N ALA A 228 -6.96 25.28 5.88
CA ALA A 228 -6.44 26.54 5.36
C ALA A 228 -4.91 26.56 5.25
N ASN A 229 -4.23 25.83 6.14
CA ASN A 229 -2.77 25.64 6.19
C ASN A 229 -2.25 24.49 5.31
N GLY A 230 -3.12 23.85 4.52
CA GLY A 230 -2.73 22.83 3.54
C GLY A 230 -2.72 21.40 4.06
N PHE A 231 -3.24 21.17 5.27
CA PHE A 231 -3.45 19.83 5.79
C PHE A 231 -4.75 19.22 5.26
N LYS A 232 -4.86 17.90 5.38
CA LYS A 232 -6.10 17.15 5.19
C LYS A 232 -6.47 16.49 6.52
N PRO A 233 -7.22 17.17 7.41
CA PRO A 233 -7.54 16.62 8.70
C PRO A 233 -8.50 15.44 8.58
N VAL A 234 -8.64 14.72 9.68
CA VAL A 234 -9.56 13.60 9.82
C VAL A 234 -10.98 14.00 9.39
N GLU A 235 -11.66 13.10 8.67
CA GLU A 235 -13.08 13.27 8.37
C GLU A 235 -13.86 13.41 9.68
N ARG A 236 -14.87 14.28 9.67
CA ARG A 236 -15.61 14.67 10.87
C ARG A 236 -17.05 15.03 10.55
N GLU A 237 -17.93 14.87 11.52
CA GLU A 237 -19.34 15.26 11.45
C GLU A 237 -19.76 15.94 12.76
N LEU A 238 -20.49 17.05 12.64
CA LEU A 238 -21.01 17.80 13.79
C LEU A 238 -22.36 17.25 14.21
N ILE A 239 -22.50 16.96 15.50
CA ILE A 239 -23.77 16.70 16.16
C ILE A 239 -24.10 17.91 17.02
N ALA A 240 -24.91 18.83 16.47
CA ALA A 240 -25.26 20.06 17.15
C ALA A 240 -26.08 19.83 18.42
N ASN A 241 -26.97 18.83 18.38
CA ASN A 241 -27.85 18.45 19.50
C ASN A 241 -27.71 16.94 19.75
N PRO A 242 -26.89 16.50 20.73
CA PRO A 242 -26.57 15.09 20.94
C PRO A 242 -27.70 14.36 21.67
N THR A 243 -28.85 14.16 21.02
CA THR A 243 -29.89 13.23 21.47
C THR A 243 -29.46 11.79 21.18
N LEU A 244 -30.09 10.82 21.85
CA LEU A 244 -29.80 9.41 21.59
C LEU A 244 -30.06 9.03 20.13
N GLU A 245 -31.22 9.44 19.59
CA GLU A 245 -31.61 9.20 18.21
C GLU A 245 -30.59 9.78 17.20
N GLU A 246 -30.12 11.01 17.43
CA GLU A 246 -29.15 11.65 16.55
C GLU A 246 -27.78 10.96 16.61
N VAL A 247 -27.31 10.65 17.82
CA VAL A 247 -26.03 9.95 18.03
C VAL A 247 -26.05 8.56 17.38
N GLU A 248 -27.13 7.79 17.57
CA GLU A 248 -27.29 6.48 16.96
C GLU A 248 -27.35 6.56 15.43
N THR A 249 -28.07 7.55 14.88
CA THR A 249 -28.17 7.77 13.43
C THR A 249 -26.81 8.13 12.82
N VAL A 250 -26.02 8.96 13.49
CA VAL A 250 -24.66 9.30 13.04
C VAL A 250 -23.76 8.06 13.13
N ILE A 251 -23.76 7.35 14.26
CA ILE A 251 -22.96 6.12 14.41
C ILE A 251 -23.31 5.08 13.35
N ALA A 252 -24.59 4.88 13.04
CA ALA A 252 -25.04 3.95 12.01
C ALA A 252 -24.46 4.33 10.63
N ARG A 253 -24.54 5.60 10.23
CA ARG A 253 -23.96 6.10 8.97
C ARG A 253 -22.44 5.90 8.90
N TRP A 254 -21.74 6.17 10.01
CA TRP A 254 -20.29 5.94 10.06
C TRP A 254 -19.94 4.45 10.05
N THR A 255 -20.77 3.61 10.67
CA THR A 255 -20.63 2.15 10.61
C THR A 255 -20.77 1.64 9.18
N GLU A 256 -21.74 2.14 8.40
CA GLU A 256 -21.88 1.82 6.97
C GLU A 256 -20.62 2.20 6.17
N LYS A 257 -20.05 3.39 6.43
CA LYS A 257 -18.80 3.82 5.79
C LYS A 257 -17.64 2.86 6.06
N VAL A 258 -17.53 2.31 7.28
CA VAL A 258 -16.51 1.30 7.61
C VAL A 258 -16.79 -0.02 6.91
N THR A 259 -18.03 -0.52 6.98
CA THR A 259 -18.44 -1.78 6.34
C THR A 259 -18.19 -1.77 4.83
N HIS A 260 -18.39 -0.62 4.18
CA HIS A 260 -18.13 -0.40 2.75
C HIS A 260 -16.69 0.04 2.43
N ARG A 261 -15.78 0.04 3.41
CA ARG A 261 -14.36 0.44 3.27
C ARG A 261 -14.19 1.80 2.57
N ILE A 262 -15.07 2.76 2.87
CA ILE A 262 -15.01 4.12 2.29
C ILE A 262 -13.75 4.86 2.74
N ASN A 263 -13.35 4.67 4.01
CA ASN A 263 -12.06 5.15 4.50
C ASN A 263 -10.97 4.13 4.14
N PRO A 264 -9.92 4.52 3.40
CA PRO A 264 -8.86 3.58 3.00
C PRO A 264 -7.89 3.21 4.15
N TYR A 265 -8.03 3.85 5.30
CA TYR A 265 -7.17 3.67 6.47
C TYR A 265 -7.87 2.84 7.56
N PRO A 266 -7.11 2.10 8.37
CA PRO A 266 -7.66 1.36 9.50
C PRO A 266 -8.26 2.30 10.54
N VAL A 267 -9.42 1.91 11.06
CA VAL A 267 -10.14 2.62 12.13
C VAL A 267 -10.63 1.62 13.16
N ASP A 268 -10.41 1.90 14.44
CA ASP A 268 -10.84 1.04 15.56
C ASP A 268 -12.02 1.62 16.36
N GLY A 269 -12.60 2.72 15.86
CA GLY A 269 -13.75 3.37 16.45
C GLY A 269 -13.99 4.77 15.92
N LEU A 270 -14.68 5.56 16.72
CA LEU A 270 -14.96 6.97 16.51
C LEU A 270 -14.43 7.78 17.70
N VAL A 271 -13.91 8.97 17.44
CA VAL A 271 -13.51 9.93 18.49
C VAL A 271 -14.54 11.03 18.57
N ILE A 272 -15.04 11.25 19.79
CA ILE A 272 -15.98 12.30 20.13
C ILE A 272 -15.23 13.41 20.85
N SER A 273 -15.40 14.65 20.39
CA SER A 273 -14.81 15.85 20.98
C SER A 273 -15.87 16.93 21.14
N TYR A 274 -15.79 17.77 22.17
CA TYR A 274 -16.66 18.96 22.23
C TYR A 274 -16.25 19.95 21.15
N ASP A 275 -17.23 20.68 20.61
CA ASP A 275 -16.91 21.85 19.79
C ASP A 275 -16.29 22.95 20.66
N ASP A 276 -16.83 23.20 21.86
CA ASP A 276 -16.30 24.18 22.81
C ASP A 276 -14.99 23.68 23.45
N THR A 277 -13.87 24.21 22.96
CA THR A 277 -12.52 23.81 23.41
C THR A 277 -12.16 24.37 24.78
N ALA A 278 -12.71 25.53 25.15
CA ALA A 278 -12.55 26.09 26.49
C ALA A 278 -13.25 25.20 27.52
N TYR A 279 -14.46 24.72 27.21
CA TYR A 279 -15.15 23.74 28.03
C TYR A 279 -14.36 22.42 28.12
N ALA A 280 -13.87 21.89 27.00
CA ALA A 280 -13.07 20.66 26.96
C ALA A 280 -11.83 20.74 27.88
N ALA A 281 -11.17 21.90 27.92
CA ALA A 281 -9.98 22.15 28.75
C ALA A 281 -10.26 22.14 30.27
N THR A 282 -11.52 22.28 30.70
CA THR A 282 -11.90 22.21 32.13
C THR A 282 -11.91 20.79 32.69
N GLY A 283 -11.72 19.77 31.85
CA GLY A 283 -11.70 18.37 32.28
C GLY A 283 -10.57 18.08 33.26
N ALA A 284 -10.90 17.43 34.37
CA ALA A 284 -9.89 16.92 35.30
C ALA A 284 -9.08 15.80 34.64
N VAL A 285 -7.77 15.77 34.91
CA VAL A 285 -6.90 14.66 34.52
C VAL A 285 -7.01 13.56 35.57
N THR A 286 -7.55 12.41 35.19
CA THR A 286 -7.67 11.21 36.03
C THR A 286 -6.68 10.17 35.55
N GLY A 287 -5.53 10.08 36.21
CA GLY A 287 -4.40 9.24 35.78
C GLY A 287 -3.88 9.68 34.42
N HIS A 288 -4.36 9.03 33.36
CA HIS A 288 -3.91 9.21 31.97
C HIS A 288 -5.06 9.38 30.96
N HIS A 289 -6.23 9.76 31.47
CA HIS A 289 -7.32 10.34 30.68
C HIS A 289 -7.65 11.73 31.19
N ALA A 290 -8.09 12.63 30.30
CA ALA A 290 -8.71 13.88 30.69
C ALA A 290 -10.22 13.76 30.43
N THR A 291 -11.04 13.94 31.47
CA THR A 291 -12.47 13.56 31.46
C THR A 291 -13.30 14.27 30.39
N ARG A 292 -12.86 15.45 29.93
CA ARG A 292 -13.54 16.27 28.90
C ARG A 292 -12.71 16.50 27.64
N ALA A 293 -11.52 15.93 27.53
CA ALA A 293 -10.66 16.14 26.36
C ALA A 293 -11.06 15.31 25.13
N GLY A 294 -11.92 14.30 25.33
CA GLY A 294 -12.53 13.49 24.28
C GLY A 294 -12.96 12.12 24.80
N LEU A 295 -13.77 11.43 24.01
CA LEU A 295 -14.29 10.09 24.32
C LEU A 295 -14.18 9.20 23.07
N ALA A 296 -13.68 7.98 23.22
CA ALA A 296 -13.59 7.01 22.14
C ALA A 296 -14.80 6.07 22.17
N PHE A 297 -15.59 6.05 21.10
CA PHE A 297 -16.59 5.02 20.87
C PHE A 297 -15.94 3.88 20.09
N LYS A 298 -15.81 2.70 20.71
CA LYS A 298 -15.40 1.48 20.02
C LYS A 298 -16.65 0.70 19.62
N TRP A 299 -16.64 0.13 18.43
CA TRP A 299 -17.69 -0.83 18.09
C TRP A 299 -17.56 -2.08 18.95
N GLN A 300 -18.69 -2.73 19.20
CA GLN A 300 -18.71 -4.03 19.86
C GLN A 300 -18.41 -5.11 18.80
N ASP A 301 -17.37 -5.89 19.03
CA ASP A 301 -17.07 -7.07 18.21
C ASP A 301 -18.06 -8.18 18.55
N GLU A 302 -18.67 -8.75 17.51
CA GLU A 302 -19.47 -9.97 17.63
C GLU A 302 -18.57 -11.17 17.37
N ALA A 303 -18.59 -12.14 18.28
CA ALA A 303 -17.90 -13.40 18.11
C ALA A 303 -18.89 -14.47 17.63
N ALA A 304 -18.51 -15.19 16.58
CA ALA A 304 -19.23 -16.36 16.10
C ALA A 304 -18.37 -17.60 16.26
N GLU A 305 -19.00 -18.71 16.64
CA GLU A 305 -18.34 -20.02 16.61
C GLU A 305 -18.52 -20.65 15.24
N THR A 306 -17.46 -21.28 14.73
CA THR A 306 -17.47 -21.99 13.45
C THR A 306 -16.57 -23.21 13.49
N GLU A 307 -16.60 -24.01 12.43
CA GLU A 307 -15.79 -25.20 12.25
C GLU A 307 -14.80 -24.96 11.10
N LEU A 308 -13.52 -25.18 11.37
CA LEU A 308 -12.45 -25.14 10.39
C LEU A 308 -12.70 -26.23 9.33
N ASP A 309 -12.77 -25.84 8.07
CA ASP A 309 -12.84 -26.77 6.95
C ASP A 309 -11.43 -27.23 6.58
N HIS A 310 -10.54 -26.29 6.28
CA HIS A 310 -9.12 -26.54 6.05
C HIS A 310 -8.29 -25.25 6.22
N VAL A 311 -6.96 -25.40 6.29
CA VAL A 311 -6.02 -24.28 6.20
C VAL A 311 -5.53 -24.20 4.76
N GLU A 312 -5.84 -23.10 4.08
CA GLU A 312 -5.28 -22.77 2.78
C GLU A 312 -3.91 -22.09 2.97
N TRP A 313 -2.94 -22.41 2.11
CA TRP A 313 -1.60 -21.84 2.17
C TRP A 313 -1.40 -20.89 1.00
N SER A 314 -1.47 -19.59 1.28
CA SER A 314 -1.37 -18.53 0.27
C SER A 314 0.09 -18.18 0.01
N CYS A 315 0.59 -18.52 -1.17
CA CYS A 315 1.94 -18.15 -1.61
C CYS A 315 2.00 -16.69 -2.05
N ALA A 316 2.88 -15.93 -1.40
CA ALA A 316 3.35 -14.62 -1.82
C ALA A 316 4.74 -14.72 -2.47
N THR A 317 5.39 -13.57 -2.71
CA THR A 317 6.72 -13.55 -3.35
C THR A 317 7.78 -14.21 -2.48
N ASN A 318 7.65 -14.04 -1.18
CA ASN A 318 8.66 -14.47 -0.22
C ASN A 318 8.11 -15.52 0.74
N THR A 319 6.92 -15.29 1.30
CA THR A 319 6.31 -16.15 2.31
C THR A 319 5.13 -16.97 1.76
N ILE A 320 4.78 -18.05 2.48
CA ILE A 320 3.56 -18.81 2.31
C ILE A 320 2.76 -18.71 3.61
N SER A 321 1.67 -17.94 3.57
CA SER A 321 0.91 -17.58 4.76
C SER A 321 -0.33 -18.48 4.94
N PRO A 322 -0.59 -19.00 6.15
CA PRO A 322 -1.77 -19.81 6.43
C PRO A 322 -3.05 -18.96 6.54
N VAL A 323 -4.12 -19.43 5.91
CA VAL A 323 -5.45 -18.83 5.94
C VAL A 323 -6.47 -19.88 6.38
N ALA A 324 -7.16 -19.64 7.49
CA ALA A 324 -8.23 -20.49 7.95
C ALA A 324 -9.44 -20.35 7.01
N VAL A 325 -9.87 -21.45 6.39
CA VAL A 325 -11.14 -21.55 5.67
C VAL A 325 -12.10 -22.34 6.55
N PHE A 326 -13.26 -21.77 6.86
CA PHE A 326 -14.20 -22.34 7.81
C PHE A 326 -15.64 -22.24 7.30
N ARG A 327 -16.55 -22.95 7.96
CA ARG A 327 -17.98 -22.87 7.62
C ARG A 327 -18.46 -21.42 7.69
N PRO A 328 -19.16 -20.92 6.66
CA PRO A 328 -19.61 -19.53 6.63
C PRO A 328 -20.41 -19.15 7.88
N VAL A 329 -20.07 -18.02 8.47
CA VAL A 329 -20.80 -17.42 9.60
C VAL A 329 -21.20 -16.00 9.28
N GLU A 330 -22.36 -15.59 9.78
CA GLU A 330 -22.78 -14.20 9.69
C GLU A 330 -22.13 -13.40 10.82
N LEU A 331 -21.34 -12.42 10.46
CA LEU A 331 -20.76 -11.43 11.36
C LEU A 331 -21.10 -10.05 10.83
N GLU A 332 -21.85 -9.29 11.63
CA GLU A 332 -22.11 -7.87 11.35
C GLU A 332 -22.80 -7.63 10.01
N GLY A 333 -23.75 -8.52 9.67
CA GLY A 333 -24.51 -8.48 8.41
C GLY A 333 -23.71 -8.91 7.18
N THR A 334 -22.51 -9.47 7.35
CA THR A 334 -21.69 -10.02 6.28
C THR A 334 -21.35 -11.49 6.52
N THR A 335 -21.40 -12.30 5.47
CA THR A 335 -20.95 -13.69 5.53
C THR A 335 -19.42 -13.76 5.52
N VAL A 336 -18.84 -14.27 6.59
CA VAL A 336 -17.39 -14.49 6.75
C VAL A 336 -17.09 -15.97 6.64
N LYS A 337 -16.10 -16.33 5.79
CA LYS A 337 -15.70 -17.73 5.54
C LYS A 337 -14.19 -17.98 5.68
N ARG A 338 -13.41 -16.91 5.83
CA ARG A 338 -11.95 -16.94 5.78
C ARG A 338 -11.37 -15.96 6.80
N ALA A 339 -10.27 -16.32 7.43
CA ALA A 339 -9.48 -15.42 8.27
C ALA A 339 -7.99 -15.73 8.12
N SER A 340 -7.15 -14.70 8.03
CA SER A 340 -5.70 -14.90 8.04
C SER A 340 -5.27 -15.45 9.40
N LEU A 341 -4.39 -16.46 9.38
CA LEU A 341 -3.69 -16.93 10.58
C LEU A 341 -2.30 -16.31 10.71
N CYS A 342 -1.97 -15.34 9.84
CA CYS A 342 -0.68 -14.64 9.76
C CYS A 342 0.49 -15.60 9.48
N ASN A 343 0.94 -16.39 10.45
CA ASN A 343 2.16 -17.18 10.31
C ASN A 343 2.11 -18.48 11.14
N ILE A 344 3.14 -19.33 11.02
CA ILE A 344 3.20 -20.63 11.71
C ILE A 344 3.19 -20.44 13.22
N SER A 345 3.92 -19.44 13.73
CA SER A 345 3.98 -19.18 15.17
C SER A 345 2.60 -18.81 15.74
N GLU A 346 1.80 -18.06 14.99
CA GLU A 346 0.44 -17.70 15.38
C GLU A 346 -0.52 -18.90 15.32
N CYS A 347 -0.42 -19.76 14.29
CA CYS A 347 -1.16 -21.03 14.25
C CYS A 347 -0.87 -21.89 15.50
N ARG A 348 0.42 -21.97 15.90
CA ARG A 348 0.85 -22.70 17.09
C ARG A 348 0.37 -22.04 18.38
N ARG A 349 0.42 -20.72 18.49
CA ARG A 349 -0.08 -19.95 19.65
C ARG A 349 -1.57 -20.18 19.86
N LEU A 350 -2.35 -20.11 18.78
CA LEU A 350 -3.80 -20.34 18.81
C LEU A 350 -4.15 -21.80 19.08
N GLY A 351 -3.24 -22.75 18.78
CA GLY A 351 -3.51 -24.18 18.87
C GLY A 351 -4.42 -24.68 17.75
N ILE A 352 -4.23 -24.13 16.55
CA ILE A 352 -4.95 -24.58 15.34
C ILE A 352 -4.71 -26.09 15.16
N GLY A 353 -5.77 -26.81 14.77
CA GLY A 353 -5.69 -28.23 14.43
C GLY A 353 -6.01 -28.46 12.95
N GLY A 354 -6.41 -29.69 12.63
CA GLY A 354 -6.95 -30.06 11.33
C GLY A 354 -8.43 -29.70 11.15
N SER A 355 -9.00 -30.18 10.05
CA SER A 355 -10.42 -30.05 9.72
C SER A 355 -11.31 -30.52 10.88
N GLY A 356 -12.39 -29.79 11.16
CA GLY A 356 -13.27 -30.02 12.30
C GLY A 356 -12.91 -29.23 13.56
N THR A 357 -11.73 -28.60 13.61
CA THR A 357 -11.34 -27.73 14.74
C THR A 357 -12.37 -26.61 14.93
N ARG A 358 -12.87 -26.43 16.17
CA ARG A 358 -13.85 -25.40 16.50
C ARG A 358 -13.17 -24.08 16.81
N LEU A 359 -13.53 -23.05 16.06
CA LEU A 359 -12.95 -21.72 16.13
C LEU A 359 -13.96 -20.71 16.67
N SER A 360 -13.47 -19.69 17.35
CA SER A 360 -14.19 -18.45 17.59
C SER A 360 -13.58 -17.36 16.72
N VAL A 361 -14.40 -16.73 15.89
CA VAL A 361 -14.00 -15.71 14.92
C VAL A 361 -14.72 -14.40 15.16
N ILE A 362 -14.03 -13.30 14.93
CA ILE A 362 -14.58 -11.94 14.95
C ILE A 362 -14.25 -11.23 13.63
N LYS A 363 -14.85 -10.06 13.43
CA LYS A 363 -14.43 -9.11 12.40
C LYS A 363 -13.79 -7.90 13.08
N ALA A 364 -12.47 -7.98 13.32
CA ALA A 364 -11.72 -6.92 13.96
C ALA A 364 -11.94 -5.60 13.21
N ASN A 365 -12.27 -4.55 13.97
CA ASN A 365 -12.51 -3.21 13.44
C ASN A 365 -13.59 -3.18 12.32
N LYS A 366 -14.59 -4.08 12.38
CA LYS A 366 -15.66 -4.25 11.38
C LYS A 366 -15.21 -4.66 9.97
N ILE A 367 -13.93 -4.93 9.76
CA ILE A 367 -13.36 -5.17 8.43
C ILE A 367 -12.60 -6.50 8.32
N ILE A 368 -11.71 -6.82 9.27
CA ILE A 368 -10.74 -7.91 9.11
C ILE A 368 -11.19 -9.14 9.92
N PRO A 369 -11.59 -10.24 9.27
CA PRO A 369 -11.85 -11.49 9.96
C PRO A 369 -10.61 -12.01 10.69
N LYS A 370 -10.78 -12.41 11.95
CA LYS A 370 -9.70 -12.94 12.79
C LYS A 370 -10.19 -14.12 13.62
N VAL A 371 -9.37 -15.17 13.69
CA VAL A 371 -9.53 -16.23 14.69
C VAL A 371 -8.99 -15.70 16.01
N ILE A 372 -9.87 -15.54 17.01
CA ILE A 372 -9.46 -15.07 18.34
C ILE A 372 -9.15 -16.20 19.29
N LYS A 373 -9.73 -17.39 19.06
CA LYS A 373 -9.57 -18.53 19.94
C LYS A 373 -9.91 -19.84 19.25
N VAL A 374 -9.17 -20.89 19.57
CA VAL A 374 -9.58 -22.29 19.33
C VAL A 374 -10.33 -22.80 20.55
N ILE A 375 -11.56 -23.25 20.34
CA ILE A 375 -12.43 -23.78 21.39
C ILE A 375 -12.12 -25.25 21.63
N GLU A 376 -11.93 -26.00 20.55
CA GLU A 376 -11.66 -27.43 20.57
C GLU A 376 -10.79 -27.78 19.35
N THR A 377 -9.62 -28.35 19.61
CA THR A 377 -8.67 -28.78 18.58
C THR A 377 -9.00 -30.20 18.12
N VAL A 378 -9.09 -30.40 16.80
CA VAL A 378 -9.30 -31.71 16.18
C VAL A 378 -8.12 -32.03 15.28
N GLY A 379 -7.50 -33.19 15.45
CA GLY A 379 -6.34 -33.61 14.65
C GLY A 379 -5.09 -32.75 14.87
N GLU A 380 -4.11 -32.90 13.97
CA GLU A 380 -2.85 -32.16 14.01
C GLU A 380 -2.85 -31.03 12.97
N PHE A 381 -2.14 -29.93 13.27
CA PHE A 381 -1.89 -28.86 12.31
C PHE A 381 -0.82 -29.29 11.32
N ASP A 382 -1.21 -29.44 10.06
CA ASP A 382 -0.31 -29.86 8.99
C ASP A 382 0.31 -28.64 8.28
N ILE A 383 1.64 -28.64 8.21
CA ILE A 383 2.42 -27.63 7.48
C ILE A 383 2.90 -28.29 6.19
N PRO A 384 2.54 -27.77 5.01
CA PRO A 384 2.77 -28.46 3.75
C PRO A 384 4.27 -28.48 3.46
N SER A 385 4.77 -29.68 3.16
CA SER A 385 6.17 -29.92 2.74
C SER A 385 6.44 -29.54 1.28
N LYS A 386 5.38 -29.16 0.54
CA LYS A 386 5.43 -28.75 -0.87
C LYS A 386 4.63 -27.49 -1.08
N CYS A 387 5.13 -26.62 -1.96
CA CYS A 387 4.49 -25.37 -2.33
C CYS A 387 3.18 -25.66 -3.06
N PRO A 388 2.04 -25.08 -2.65
CA PRO A 388 0.75 -25.32 -3.28
C PRO A 388 0.66 -24.75 -4.71
N VAL A 389 1.56 -23.84 -5.09
CA VAL A 389 1.61 -23.25 -6.44
C VAL A 389 2.48 -24.06 -7.40
N CYS A 390 3.73 -24.35 -7.03
CA CYS A 390 4.68 -24.99 -7.96
C CYS A 390 5.02 -26.45 -7.62
N GLY A 391 4.53 -26.99 -6.50
CA GLY A 391 4.77 -28.38 -6.08
C GLY A 391 6.18 -28.70 -5.54
N GLU A 392 7.09 -27.74 -5.57
CA GLU A 392 8.47 -27.88 -5.07
C GLU A 392 8.55 -27.81 -3.54
N PRO A 393 9.64 -28.29 -2.89
CA PRO A 393 9.77 -28.31 -1.43
C PRO A 393 9.63 -26.94 -0.75
N THR A 394 9.13 -26.94 0.48
CA THR A 394 9.05 -25.77 1.36
C THR A 394 10.01 -25.87 2.54
N GLU A 395 10.35 -24.74 3.14
CA GLU A 395 11.19 -24.64 4.34
C GLU A 395 10.61 -23.65 5.35
N ILE A 396 10.79 -23.93 6.64
CA ILE A 396 10.42 -23.02 7.72
C ILE A 396 11.63 -22.12 8.03
N SER A 397 11.42 -20.81 7.98
CA SER A 397 12.40 -19.80 8.35
C SER A 397 11.99 -19.13 9.66
N VAL A 398 12.97 -18.86 10.53
CA VAL A 398 12.78 -18.13 11.79
C VAL A 398 13.39 -16.73 11.64
N SER A 399 12.58 -15.71 11.85
CA SER A 399 13.06 -14.32 11.85
C SER A 399 14.04 -14.09 13.00
N GLY A 400 15.25 -13.60 12.70
CA GLY A 400 16.25 -13.26 13.72
C GLY A 400 15.93 -12.00 14.54
N VAL A 401 14.85 -11.28 14.21
CA VAL A 401 14.39 -10.07 14.92
C VAL A 401 13.20 -10.36 15.82
N SER A 402 12.24 -11.15 15.33
CA SER A 402 10.95 -11.36 15.98
C SER A 402 10.73 -12.80 16.46
N ASP A 403 11.67 -13.72 16.23
CA ASP A 403 11.57 -15.17 16.48
C ASP A 403 10.32 -15.82 15.85
N THR A 404 9.78 -15.19 14.80
CA THR A 404 8.56 -15.63 14.11
C THR A 404 8.90 -16.67 13.04
N GLU A 405 8.16 -17.76 13.04
CA GLU A 405 8.25 -18.85 12.06
C GLU A 405 7.34 -18.58 10.86
N THR A 406 7.92 -18.58 9.68
CA THR A 406 7.24 -18.39 8.39
C THR A 406 7.60 -19.52 7.44
N LEU A 407 6.70 -19.85 6.51
CA LEU A 407 6.94 -20.89 5.51
C LEU A 407 7.40 -20.27 4.20
N HIS A 408 8.37 -20.90 3.52
CA HIS A 408 8.98 -20.39 2.28
C HIS A 408 9.02 -21.47 1.21
N CYS A 409 8.84 -21.08 -0.05
CA CYS A 409 9.07 -21.98 -1.20
C CYS A 409 10.56 -21.97 -1.55
N THR A 410 11.17 -23.14 -1.77
CA THR A 410 12.60 -23.23 -2.14
C THR A 410 12.87 -22.97 -3.62
N ASN A 411 11.81 -22.87 -4.44
CA ASN A 411 11.92 -22.68 -5.88
C ASN A 411 11.89 -21.19 -6.29
N ASP A 412 13.02 -20.67 -6.78
CA ASP A 412 13.16 -19.30 -7.27
C ASP A 412 12.41 -19.02 -8.57
N VAL A 413 12.01 -20.06 -9.31
CA VAL A 413 11.20 -19.91 -10.53
C VAL A 413 9.71 -20.18 -10.30
N CYS A 414 9.27 -20.27 -9.04
CA CYS A 414 7.85 -20.40 -8.71
C CYS A 414 7.05 -19.19 -9.24
N PRO A 415 5.88 -19.42 -9.88
CA PRO A 415 5.04 -18.32 -10.36
C PRO A 415 4.71 -17.27 -9.30
N ALA A 416 4.48 -17.68 -8.05
CA ALA A 416 4.22 -16.76 -6.94
C ALA A 416 5.42 -15.85 -6.64
N LYS A 417 6.65 -16.38 -6.68
CA LYS A 417 7.90 -15.58 -6.56
C LYS A 417 8.13 -14.66 -7.75
N GLN A 418 7.55 -14.99 -8.91
CA GLN A 418 7.67 -14.22 -10.13
C GLN A 418 6.46 -13.29 -10.37
N LEU A 419 5.67 -12.94 -9.35
CA LEU A 419 4.48 -12.11 -9.50
C LEU A 419 4.72 -10.84 -10.34
N LYS A 420 5.82 -10.12 -10.09
CA LYS A 420 6.22 -8.91 -10.84
C LYS A 420 6.40 -9.14 -12.34
N LYS A 421 6.82 -10.33 -12.75
CA LYS A 421 6.95 -10.73 -14.15
C LYS A 421 5.57 -10.80 -14.83
N PHE A 422 4.56 -11.30 -14.13
CA PHE A 422 3.17 -11.31 -14.61
C PHE A 422 2.54 -9.92 -14.55
N THR A 423 2.80 -9.14 -13.49
CA THR A 423 2.36 -7.75 -13.38
C THR A 423 2.88 -6.90 -14.53
N ARG A 424 4.17 -7.06 -14.90
CA ARG A 424 4.74 -6.42 -16.08
C ARG A 424 4.08 -6.91 -17.36
N PHE A 425 3.76 -8.18 -17.50
CA PHE A 425 3.11 -8.72 -18.69
C PHE A 425 1.75 -8.08 -18.97
N VAL A 426 0.90 -7.97 -17.94
CA VAL A 426 -0.45 -7.38 -18.06
C VAL A 426 -0.43 -5.85 -18.13
N SER A 427 0.69 -5.20 -17.80
CA SER A 427 0.81 -3.73 -17.75
C SER A 427 0.49 -3.03 -19.07
N LYS A 428 0.17 -1.73 -18.97
CA LYS A 428 -0.20 -0.85 -20.08
C LYS A 428 0.88 -0.74 -21.16
N GLU A 429 2.14 -0.71 -20.75
CA GLU A 429 3.32 -0.63 -21.63
C GLU A 429 3.63 -1.97 -22.33
N ALA A 430 3.11 -3.07 -21.80
CA ALA A 430 3.24 -4.43 -22.32
C ALA A 430 1.96 -4.83 -23.07
N MET A 431 1.33 -5.95 -22.68
CA MET A 431 0.17 -6.51 -23.36
C MET A 431 -1.12 -5.74 -23.12
N ASN A 432 -1.13 -4.77 -22.19
CA ASN A 432 -2.27 -3.91 -21.89
C ASN A 432 -3.55 -4.71 -21.59
N ILE A 433 -3.47 -5.57 -20.57
CA ILE A 433 -4.60 -6.35 -20.08
C ILE A 433 -5.20 -5.63 -18.88
N ASP A 434 -6.21 -4.81 -19.17
CA ASP A 434 -6.92 -4.01 -18.18
C ASP A 434 -7.80 -4.90 -17.28
N GLY A 435 -7.99 -4.46 -16.03
CA GLY A 435 -8.85 -5.15 -15.05
C GLY A 435 -8.15 -6.24 -14.23
N ILE A 436 -6.88 -6.51 -14.50
CA ILE A 436 -6.07 -7.43 -13.70
C ILE A 436 -5.05 -6.63 -12.88
N SER A 437 -5.29 -6.50 -11.57
CA SER A 437 -4.33 -5.94 -10.63
C SER A 437 -3.26 -6.97 -10.21
N GLU A 438 -2.19 -6.52 -9.57
CA GLU A 438 -1.18 -7.41 -8.98
C GLU A 438 -1.80 -8.38 -7.94
N GLN A 439 -2.72 -7.90 -7.09
CA GLN A 439 -3.46 -8.75 -6.16
C GLN A 439 -4.34 -9.79 -6.88
N THR A 440 -4.95 -9.39 -8.00
CA THR A 440 -5.75 -10.29 -8.85
C THR A 440 -4.88 -11.39 -9.46
N LEU A 441 -3.68 -11.05 -9.95
CA LEU A 441 -2.71 -12.03 -10.45
C LEU A 441 -2.26 -12.99 -9.35
N ALA A 442 -1.90 -12.48 -8.18
CA ALA A 442 -1.52 -13.30 -7.03
C ALA A 442 -2.64 -14.31 -6.70
N LYS A 443 -3.90 -13.88 -6.75
CA LYS A 443 -5.06 -14.76 -6.56
C LYS A 443 -5.16 -15.84 -7.64
N PHE A 444 -4.99 -15.48 -8.92
CA PHE A 444 -5.06 -16.45 -10.02
C PHE A 444 -3.93 -17.49 -9.94
N ILE A 445 -2.73 -17.07 -9.55
CA ILE A 445 -1.58 -17.95 -9.33
C ILE A 445 -1.86 -18.92 -8.17
N ASN A 446 -2.39 -18.42 -7.04
CA ASN A 446 -2.72 -19.26 -5.88
C ASN A 446 -3.87 -20.24 -6.14
N LEU A 447 -4.81 -19.89 -7.03
CA LEU A 447 -5.86 -20.80 -7.50
C LEU A 447 -5.37 -21.81 -8.54
N GLY A 448 -4.10 -21.70 -8.98
CA GLY A 448 -3.53 -22.54 -10.04
C GLY A 448 -4.03 -22.22 -11.44
N TRP A 449 -4.73 -21.09 -11.62
CA TRP A 449 -5.25 -20.64 -12.93
C TRP A 449 -4.17 -20.04 -13.82
N VAL A 450 -3.05 -19.59 -13.23
CA VAL A 450 -1.93 -18.97 -13.95
C VAL A 450 -0.61 -19.50 -13.41
N GLY A 451 0.11 -20.28 -14.21
CA GLY A 451 1.49 -20.70 -13.98
C GLY A 451 2.46 -20.10 -14.99
N GLU A 452 1.99 -19.79 -16.20
CA GLU A 452 2.75 -19.14 -17.27
C GLU A 452 1.93 -18.07 -18.00
N TYR A 453 2.54 -17.37 -18.96
CA TYR A 453 1.87 -16.27 -19.67
C TYR A 453 0.71 -16.74 -20.54
N ALA A 454 0.80 -17.95 -21.12
CA ALA A 454 -0.24 -18.50 -21.99
C ALA A 454 -1.55 -18.74 -21.22
N ASP A 455 -1.46 -19.14 -19.95
CA ASP A 455 -2.63 -19.40 -19.09
C ASP A 455 -3.56 -18.19 -18.93
N LEU A 456 -3.01 -16.97 -19.01
CA LEU A 456 -3.83 -15.75 -19.00
C LEU A 456 -4.88 -15.75 -20.12
N TYR A 457 -4.58 -16.37 -21.26
CA TYR A 457 -5.48 -16.49 -22.41
C TYR A 457 -6.50 -17.63 -22.26
N HIS A 458 -6.32 -18.51 -21.28
CA HIS A 458 -7.22 -19.60 -20.91
C HIS A 458 -8.14 -19.28 -19.73
N LEU A 459 -8.00 -18.10 -19.09
CA LEU A 459 -8.84 -17.66 -17.98
C LEU A 459 -10.35 -17.67 -18.26
N ARG A 460 -10.76 -17.74 -19.53
CA ARG A 460 -12.16 -17.92 -19.93
C ARG A 460 -12.78 -19.19 -19.33
N GLU A 461 -11.98 -20.24 -19.14
CA GLU A 461 -12.42 -21.50 -18.51
C GLU A 461 -12.90 -21.28 -17.06
N HIS A 462 -12.29 -20.31 -16.37
CA HIS A 462 -12.59 -19.95 -14.99
C HIS A 462 -13.55 -18.74 -14.86
N GLN A 463 -14.16 -18.27 -15.95
CA GLN A 463 -14.98 -17.04 -15.92
C GLN A 463 -16.13 -17.11 -14.90
N ARG A 464 -16.78 -18.28 -14.76
CA ARG A 464 -17.86 -18.48 -13.79
C ARG A 464 -17.37 -18.45 -12.36
N GLU A 465 -16.23 -19.09 -12.10
CA GLU A 465 -15.59 -19.09 -10.79
C GLU A 465 -15.18 -17.67 -10.42
N LEU A 466 -14.53 -16.95 -11.35
CA LEU A 466 -14.14 -15.55 -11.19
C LEU A 466 -15.33 -14.65 -10.85
N ALA A 467 -16.46 -14.81 -11.53
CA ALA A 467 -17.67 -14.02 -11.26
C ALA A 467 -18.25 -14.28 -9.86
N GLY A 468 -18.01 -15.46 -9.28
CA GLY A 468 -18.42 -15.82 -7.92
C GLY A 468 -17.41 -15.48 -6.83
N LEU A 469 -16.21 -15.01 -7.19
CA LEU A 469 -15.22 -14.57 -6.21
C LEU A 469 -15.66 -13.25 -5.57
N GLU A 470 -15.45 -13.14 -4.26
CA GLU A 470 -15.66 -11.90 -3.51
C GLU A 470 -14.83 -10.75 -4.12
N GLY A 471 -15.47 -9.58 -4.27
CA GLY A 471 -14.89 -8.41 -4.96
C GLY A 471 -15.04 -8.44 -6.48
N PHE A 472 -15.48 -9.56 -7.05
CA PHE A 472 -15.78 -9.70 -8.47
C PHE A 472 -17.27 -9.87 -8.70
N GLY A 473 -17.69 -9.64 -9.93
CA GLY A 473 -19.05 -9.91 -10.39
C GLY A 473 -19.02 -10.17 -11.89
N GLU A 474 -20.16 -10.57 -12.45
CA GLU A 474 -20.28 -10.95 -13.87
C GLU A 474 -19.67 -9.91 -14.82
N ARG A 475 -19.91 -8.62 -14.54
CA ARG A 475 -19.36 -7.52 -15.35
C ARG A 475 -17.85 -7.40 -15.25
N SER A 476 -17.29 -7.55 -14.05
CA SER A 476 -15.84 -7.49 -13.83
C SER A 476 -15.14 -8.65 -14.55
N ALA A 477 -15.67 -9.87 -14.39
CA ALA A 477 -15.17 -11.06 -15.07
C ALA A 477 -15.24 -10.90 -16.61
N ALA A 478 -16.37 -10.42 -17.14
CA ALA A 478 -16.52 -10.19 -18.58
C ALA A 478 -15.54 -9.13 -19.11
N ASN A 479 -15.29 -8.05 -18.37
CA ASN A 479 -14.33 -7.02 -18.75
C ASN A 479 -12.90 -7.57 -18.84
N ILE A 480 -12.49 -8.39 -17.86
CA ILE A 480 -11.17 -9.05 -17.87
C ILE A 480 -11.05 -9.95 -19.11
N MET A 481 -12.06 -10.79 -19.38
CA MET A 481 -12.04 -11.67 -20.57
C MET A 481 -11.96 -10.88 -21.88
N ALA A 482 -12.68 -9.76 -21.97
CA ALA A 482 -12.63 -8.89 -23.14
C ALA A 482 -11.25 -8.25 -23.31
N SER A 483 -10.60 -7.86 -22.21
CA SER A 483 -9.25 -7.28 -22.28
C SER A 483 -8.18 -8.31 -22.65
N VAL A 484 -8.28 -9.53 -22.13
CA VAL A 484 -7.41 -10.65 -22.50
C VAL A 484 -7.57 -11.00 -23.98
N GLU A 485 -8.81 -11.06 -24.48
CA GLU A 485 -9.05 -11.36 -25.90
C GLU A 485 -8.50 -10.26 -26.80
N LYS A 486 -8.67 -8.99 -26.41
CA LYS A 486 -8.10 -7.85 -27.12
C LYS A 486 -6.57 -7.90 -27.17
N SER A 487 -5.91 -8.36 -26.11
CA SER A 487 -4.44 -8.42 -26.07
C SER A 487 -3.84 -9.53 -26.91
N ARG A 488 -4.66 -10.43 -27.48
CA ARG A 488 -4.18 -11.44 -28.44
C ARG A 488 -3.56 -10.80 -29.68
N ASP A 489 -4.03 -9.62 -30.09
CA ASP A 489 -3.41 -8.84 -31.15
C ASP A 489 -2.38 -7.88 -30.55
N ALA A 490 -1.10 -8.27 -30.57
CA ALA A 490 -0.03 -7.54 -29.90
C ALA A 490 1.00 -6.97 -30.88
N GLU A 491 1.57 -5.82 -30.53
CA GLU A 491 2.71 -5.25 -31.25
C GLU A 491 4.01 -5.92 -30.75
N ALA A 492 4.94 -6.22 -31.66
CA ALA A 492 6.17 -6.94 -31.35
C ALA A 492 7.00 -6.27 -30.23
N HIS A 493 7.02 -4.94 -30.19
CA HIS A 493 7.77 -4.20 -29.15
C HIS A 493 7.13 -4.31 -27.77
N ARG A 494 5.79 -4.38 -27.70
CA ARG A 494 5.04 -4.61 -26.46
C ARG A 494 5.25 -6.02 -25.96
N LEU A 495 5.16 -7.02 -26.84
CA LEU A 495 5.42 -8.41 -26.51
C LEU A 495 6.86 -8.59 -25.99
N LEU A 496 7.86 -8.09 -26.70
CA LEU A 496 9.26 -8.22 -26.30
C LEU A 496 9.54 -7.54 -24.95
N PHE A 497 8.87 -6.42 -24.68
CA PHE A 497 8.91 -5.76 -23.38
C PHE A 497 8.18 -6.57 -22.29
N ALA A 498 7.09 -7.25 -22.61
CA ALA A 498 6.27 -8.07 -21.69
C ALA A 498 7.03 -9.28 -21.14
N LEU A 499 7.89 -9.91 -21.96
CA LEU A 499 8.68 -11.10 -21.61
C LEU A 499 9.66 -10.89 -20.45
N SER A 500 9.86 -9.64 -20.01
CA SER A 500 10.67 -9.30 -18.83
C SER A 500 12.11 -9.82 -18.91
N ILE A 501 12.68 -9.80 -20.12
CA ILE A 501 14.06 -10.25 -20.36
C ILE A 501 15.04 -9.33 -19.61
N PRO A 502 16.00 -9.86 -18.83
CA PRO A 502 16.94 -9.04 -18.09
C PRO A 502 17.71 -8.08 -19.00
N LEU A 503 17.93 -6.85 -18.51
CA LEU A 503 18.57 -5.74 -19.25
C LEU A 503 17.87 -5.31 -20.56
N CYS A 504 16.68 -5.84 -20.86
CA CYS A 504 15.89 -5.48 -22.03
C CYS A 504 14.69 -4.60 -21.64
N GLY A 505 14.93 -3.30 -21.53
CA GLY A 505 13.89 -2.28 -21.39
C GLY A 505 13.30 -1.86 -22.74
N ALA A 506 12.28 -0.99 -22.74
CA ALA A 506 11.55 -0.58 -23.94
C ALA A 506 12.45 -0.04 -25.07
N ASP A 507 13.48 0.76 -24.75
CA ASP A 507 14.46 1.27 -25.74
C ASP A 507 15.29 0.13 -26.38
N VAL A 508 15.70 -0.86 -25.59
CA VAL A 508 16.44 -2.03 -26.10
C VAL A 508 15.54 -2.87 -27.01
N CYS A 509 14.29 -3.12 -26.59
CA CYS A 509 13.32 -3.85 -27.41
C CYS A 509 13.09 -3.17 -28.77
N LYS A 510 12.91 -1.84 -28.78
CA LYS A 510 12.76 -1.08 -30.02
C LYS A 510 13.98 -1.22 -30.92
N ARG A 511 15.19 -1.03 -30.39
CA ARG A 511 16.44 -1.15 -31.16
C ARG A 511 16.64 -2.53 -31.78
N LEU A 512 16.33 -3.59 -31.03
CA LEU A 512 16.41 -4.96 -31.55
C LEU A 512 15.41 -5.16 -32.71
N LEU A 513 14.19 -4.66 -32.56
CA LEU A 513 13.13 -4.80 -33.56
C LEU A 513 13.29 -3.88 -34.77
N SER A 514 14.03 -2.78 -34.65
CA SER A 514 14.43 -1.96 -35.79
C SER A 514 15.50 -2.65 -36.65
N ALA A 515 16.32 -3.51 -36.04
CA ALA A 515 17.38 -4.23 -36.74
C ALA A 515 16.93 -5.60 -37.28
N TYR A 516 15.99 -6.27 -36.59
CA TYR A 516 15.54 -7.62 -36.93
C TYR A 516 14.01 -7.75 -36.84
N PRO A 517 13.37 -8.46 -37.79
CA PRO A 517 12.04 -9.02 -37.56
C PRO A 517 12.03 -9.90 -36.31
N LEU A 518 10.94 -9.89 -35.54
CA LEU A 518 10.86 -10.60 -34.25
C LEU A 518 11.16 -12.10 -34.41
N ALA A 519 10.64 -12.74 -35.46
CA ALA A 519 10.89 -14.16 -35.71
C ALA A 519 12.38 -14.45 -35.95
N ASP A 520 13.04 -13.60 -36.73
CA ASP A 520 14.48 -13.72 -37.02
C ASP A 520 15.32 -13.41 -35.78
N LEU A 521 14.90 -12.42 -34.99
CA LEU A 521 15.54 -12.04 -33.74
C LEU A 521 15.54 -13.20 -32.73
N LEU A 522 14.37 -13.82 -32.52
CA LEU A 522 14.21 -14.94 -31.59
C LEU A 522 14.96 -16.19 -32.09
N SER A 523 14.83 -16.54 -33.37
CA SER A 523 15.51 -17.71 -33.95
C SER A 523 17.03 -17.57 -33.93
N THR A 524 17.55 -16.37 -34.21
CA THR A 524 18.98 -16.06 -34.13
C THR A 524 19.47 -16.14 -32.69
N ALA A 525 18.76 -15.53 -31.74
CA ALA A 525 19.15 -15.54 -30.33
C ALA A 525 19.16 -16.95 -29.72
N ARG A 526 18.31 -17.85 -30.21
CA ARG A 526 18.27 -19.26 -29.78
C ARG A 526 19.48 -20.07 -30.25
N THR A 527 20.09 -19.72 -31.38
CA THR A 527 21.09 -20.57 -32.06
C THR A 527 22.50 -19.99 -32.11
N VAL A 528 22.66 -18.67 -32.13
CA VAL A 528 23.97 -18.03 -32.30
C VAL A 528 24.87 -18.34 -31.12
N GLU A 529 26.13 -18.74 -31.36
CA GLU A 529 27.10 -19.06 -30.28
C GLU A 529 27.73 -17.81 -29.64
N ASN A 530 27.98 -16.77 -30.45
CA ASN A 530 28.60 -15.53 -30.00
C ASN A 530 27.61 -14.67 -29.20
N LEU A 531 27.91 -14.43 -27.92
CA LEU A 531 27.09 -13.60 -27.02
C LEU A 531 27.09 -12.11 -27.37
N ASP A 532 28.06 -11.64 -28.17
CA ASP A 532 28.14 -10.25 -28.61
C ASP A 532 27.43 -10.02 -29.95
N HIS A 533 26.69 -11.01 -30.46
CA HIS A 533 26.08 -10.95 -31.80
C HIS A 533 25.26 -9.68 -32.04
N PHE A 534 24.50 -9.21 -31.05
CA PHE A 534 23.67 -8.01 -31.16
C PHE A 534 24.38 -6.72 -30.71
N ALA A 535 25.64 -6.79 -30.26
CA ALA A 535 26.38 -5.63 -29.75
C ALA A 535 26.75 -4.60 -30.84
N HIS A 536 26.58 -4.96 -32.12
CA HIS A 536 26.74 -4.05 -33.25
C HIS A 536 25.58 -3.04 -33.36
N ILE A 537 24.44 -3.29 -32.71
CA ILE A 537 23.27 -2.40 -32.75
C ILE A 537 23.54 -1.19 -31.83
N PRO A 538 23.47 0.05 -32.35
CA PRO A 538 23.72 1.25 -31.54
C PRO A 538 22.85 1.30 -30.28
N GLY A 539 23.47 1.39 -29.09
CA GLY A 539 22.79 1.41 -27.78
C GLY A 539 22.65 0.04 -27.10
N ILE A 540 23.03 -1.03 -27.79
CA ILE A 540 23.10 -2.40 -27.27
C ILE A 540 24.58 -2.77 -27.12
N GLY A 541 25.05 -2.85 -25.87
CA GLY A 541 26.41 -3.31 -25.58
C GLY A 541 26.50 -4.84 -25.40
N PRO A 542 27.72 -5.38 -25.25
CA PRO A 542 27.98 -6.80 -25.00
C PRO A 542 27.10 -7.42 -23.90
N GLU A 543 26.96 -6.74 -22.75
CA GLU A 543 26.15 -7.22 -21.62
C GLU A 543 24.67 -7.41 -21.96
N LYS A 544 24.07 -6.45 -22.68
CA LYS A 544 22.67 -6.53 -23.10
C LYS A 544 22.46 -7.62 -24.15
N SER A 545 23.40 -7.74 -25.09
CA SER A 545 23.40 -8.79 -26.11
C SER A 545 23.48 -10.18 -25.46
N ALA A 546 24.44 -10.38 -24.56
CA ALA A 546 24.63 -11.63 -23.83
C ALA A 546 23.40 -11.99 -22.99
N SER A 547 22.83 -11.01 -22.28
CA SER A 547 21.60 -11.20 -21.49
C SER A 547 20.43 -11.68 -22.35
N PHE A 548 20.20 -11.03 -23.49
CA PHE A 548 19.13 -11.40 -24.42
C PHE A 548 19.32 -12.81 -24.99
N ILE A 549 20.54 -13.16 -25.39
CA ILE A 549 20.87 -14.49 -25.94
C ILE A 549 20.73 -15.57 -24.87
N ASN A 550 21.32 -15.38 -23.69
CA ASN A 550 21.25 -16.36 -22.60
C ASN A 550 19.80 -16.63 -22.17
N TRP A 551 18.97 -15.59 -22.09
CA TRP A 551 17.55 -15.75 -21.79
C TRP A 551 16.83 -16.59 -22.84
N ASN A 552 17.08 -16.33 -24.14
CA ASN A 552 16.47 -17.07 -25.24
C ASN A 552 17.04 -18.48 -25.42
N ARG A 553 18.22 -18.80 -24.87
CA ARG A 553 18.79 -20.16 -24.88
C ARG A 553 18.22 -21.07 -23.79
N SER A 554 17.64 -20.51 -22.73
CA SER A 554 17.00 -21.30 -21.68
C SER A 554 15.81 -22.08 -22.27
N GLN A 555 15.82 -23.41 -22.12
CA GLN A 555 14.77 -24.27 -22.62
C GLN A 555 13.39 -23.91 -22.03
N ALA A 556 13.34 -23.58 -20.74
CA ALA A 556 12.11 -23.16 -20.08
C ALA A 556 11.55 -21.85 -20.66
N ASN A 557 12.41 -20.88 -20.99
CA ASN A 557 11.97 -19.62 -21.61
C ASN A 557 11.53 -19.84 -23.06
N GLN A 558 12.19 -20.73 -23.80
CA GLN A 558 11.77 -21.08 -25.16
C GLN A 558 10.37 -21.67 -25.17
N GLN A 559 10.11 -22.66 -24.30
CA GLN A 559 8.79 -23.28 -24.16
C GLN A 559 7.72 -22.25 -23.79
N LEU A 560 7.99 -21.40 -22.80
CA LEU A 560 7.08 -20.34 -22.39
C LEU A 560 6.76 -19.35 -23.54
N VAL A 561 7.76 -18.98 -24.35
CA VAL A 561 7.53 -18.12 -25.53
C VAL A 561 6.75 -18.86 -26.60
N ASP A 562 7.06 -20.13 -26.84
CA ASP A 562 6.41 -20.92 -27.89
C ASP A 562 4.93 -21.17 -27.55
N HIS A 563 4.61 -21.49 -26.28
CA HIS A 563 3.22 -21.59 -25.82
C HIS A 563 2.48 -20.26 -25.97
N LEU A 564 3.11 -19.15 -25.56
CA LEU A 564 2.51 -17.82 -25.69
C LEU A 564 2.25 -17.45 -27.16
N LEU A 565 3.18 -17.74 -28.07
CA LEU A 565 3.03 -17.46 -29.50
C LEU A 565 1.91 -18.27 -30.17
N CYS A 566 1.48 -19.39 -29.58
CA CYS A 566 0.28 -20.10 -30.02
C CYS A 566 -1.01 -19.33 -29.69
N GLU A 567 -1.00 -18.50 -28.65
CA GLU A 567 -2.19 -17.77 -28.17
C GLU A 567 -2.36 -16.39 -28.81
N ILE A 568 -1.28 -15.80 -29.35
CA ILE A 568 -1.27 -14.41 -29.81
C ILE A 568 -0.90 -14.25 -31.28
N ARG A 569 -1.39 -13.17 -31.88
CA ARG A 569 -1.01 -12.68 -33.21
C ARG A 569 -0.13 -11.46 -33.03
N VAL A 570 1.09 -11.54 -33.56
CA VAL A 570 2.07 -10.47 -33.41
C VAL A 570 2.16 -9.65 -34.69
N SER A 571 1.96 -8.34 -34.56
CA SER A 571 2.22 -7.36 -35.62
C SER A 571 3.55 -6.66 -35.36
N GLN A 572 4.35 -6.46 -36.39
CA GLN A 572 5.55 -5.63 -36.32
C GLN A 572 5.42 -4.55 -37.38
N VAL A 573 5.23 -3.31 -36.94
CA VAL A 573 5.32 -2.17 -37.85
C VAL A 573 6.79 -2.02 -38.21
N SER A 574 7.12 -2.30 -39.47
CA SER A 574 8.46 -2.10 -39.99
C SER A 574 8.66 -0.59 -40.15
N GLU A 575 9.35 0.05 -39.22
CA GLU A 575 9.86 1.42 -39.36
C GLU A 575 11.05 1.44 -40.33
N VAL A 576 10.89 0.83 -41.51
CA VAL A 576 11.78 1.16 -42.62
C VAL A 576 11.42 2.59 -42.97
N PRO A 577 12.36 3.56 -42.92
CA PRO A 577 12.10 4.91 -43.35
C PRO A 577 11.47 4.86 -44.75
N GLN A 578 10.23 5.35 -44.88
CA GLN A 578 9.57 5.36 -46.18
C GLN A 578 10.19 6.42 -47.10
N GLY A 579 10.91 7.38 -46.52
CA GLY A 579 11.65 8.40 -47.24
C GLY A 579 13.01 8.70 -46.63
N ASN A 580 13.73 9.61 -47.28
CA ASN A 580 15.10 10.03 -46.92
C ASN A 580 15.20 11.56 -46.79
N LYS A 581 14.07 12.28 -46.68
CA LYS A 581 14.10 13.76 -46.69
C LYS A 581 14.80 14.34 -45.47
N CYS A 582 14.77 13.63 -44.35
CA CYS A 582 15.41 14.01 -43.09
C CYS A 582 16.75 13.27 -42.86
N ALA A 583 17.25 12.53 -43.85
CA ALA A 583 18.43 11.68 -43.69
C ALA A 583 19.67 12.45 -43.22
N GLY A 584 20.27 11.98 -42.13
CA GLY A 584 21.49 12.57 -41.55
C GLY A 584 21.25 13.85 -40.74
N LEU A 585 20.02 14.33 -40.63
CA LEU A 585 19.67 15.51 -39.85
C LEU A 585 19.18 15.13 -38.45
N THR A 586 19.56 15.94 -37.47
CA THR A 586 19.08 15.81 -36.08
C THR A 586 18.24 17.02 -35.69
N PHE A 587 16.97 16.79 -35.38
CA PHE A 587 16.00 17.80 -35.00
C PHE A 587 15.80 17.83 -33.48
N VAL A 588 15.49 19.01 -32.94
CA VAL A 588 14.97 19.18 -31.59
C VAL A 588 13.63 19.90 -31.71
N ILE A 589 12.61 19.47 -30.98
CA ILE A 589 11.28 20.10 -31.02
C ILE A 589 11.04 20.85 -29.70
N THR A 590 10.57 22.10 -29.78
CA THR A 590 10.21 22.90 -28.61
C THR A 590 9.04 23.85 -28.89
N GLY A 591 8.16 24.02 -27.91
CA GLY A 591 6.89 24.74 -28.08
C GLY A 591 5.76 23.82 -28.57
N ASP A 592 4.65 24.45 -28.94
CA ASP A 592 3.46 23.77 -29.47
C ASP A 592 3.56 23.55 -30.98
N VAL A 593 2.86 22.52 -31.46
CA VAL A 593 2.70 22.18 -32.88
C VAL A 593 1.24 22.40 -33.29
N TYR A 594 1.02 22.87 -34.50
CA TYR A 594 -0.26 23.31 -35.06
C TYR A 594 -0.76 22.43 -36.21
N HIS A 595 0.12 21.76 -36.95
CA HIS A 595 -0.24 20.89 -38.09
C HIS A 595 -0.25 19.42 -37.70
N PHE A 596 0.70 18.99 -36.87
CA PHE A 596 0.67 17.66 -36.27
C PHE A 596 -0.20 17.66 -35.01
N LYS A 597 -0.94 16.57 -34.75
CA LYS A 597 -1.81 16.40 -33.56
C LYS A 597 -1.05 16.60 -32.26
N ASN A 598 0.23 16.22 -32.24
CA ASN A 598 1.14 16.42 -31.11
C ASN A 598 2.61 16.23 -31.52
N ARG A 599 3.54 16.58 -30.62
CA ARG A 599 4.98 16.45 -30.84
C ARG A 599 5.45 15.00 -31.11
N ASN A 600 4.73 13.99 -30.64
CA ASN A 600 5.09 12.59 -30.91
C ASN A 600 4.79 12.20 -32.36
N GLU A 601 3.73 12.76 -32.96
CA GLU A 601 3.41 12.53 -34.37
C GLU A 601 4.43 13.21 -35.29
N LEU A 602 4.83 14.46 -35.00
CA LEU A 602 5.93 15.12 -35.71
C LEU A 602 7.25 14.35 -35.56
N LYS A 603 7.53 13.82 -34.35
CA LYS A 603 8.70 12.97 -34.12
C LYS A 603 8.66 11.70 -34.98
N ALA A 604 7.53 11.02 -35.01
CA ALA A 604 7.35 9.82 -35.82
C ALA A 604 7.52 10.13 -37.33
N TYR A 605 7.05 11.28 -37.80
CA TYR A 605 7.26 11.72 -39.18
C TYR A 605 8.75 11.92 -39.51
N ILE A 606 9.49 12.66 -38.65
CA ILE A 606 10.93 12.87 -38.82
C ILE A 606 11.68 11.54 -38.86
N GLU A 607 11.33 10.61 -37.96
CA GLU A 607 11.93 9.28 -37.90
C GLU A 607 11.58 8.44 -39.15
N SER A 608 10.36 8.57 -39.69
CA SER A 608 9.93 7.92 -40.94
C SER A 608 10.65 8.43 -42.20
N GLU A 609 11.21 9.64 -42.14
CA GLU A 609 12.00 10.26 -43.21
C GLU A 609 13.52 10.15 -42.97
N ASN A 610 13.94 9.21 -42.11
CA ASN A 610 15.34 8.90 -41.77
C ASN A 610 16.07 9.99 -40.97
N GLY A 611 15.32 10.86 -40.27
CA GLY A 611 15.84 11.86 -39.36
C GLY A 611 15.92 11.40 -37.91
N LYS A 612 16.72 12.10 -37.09
CA LYS A 612 16.83 11.84 -35.65
C LYS A 612 16.18 12.96 -34.84
N VAL A 613 15.46 12.62 -33.77
CA VAL A 613 14.92 13.62 -32.83
C VAL A 613 15.61 13.53 -31.46
N ALA A 614 16.26 14.62 -31.04
CA ALA A 614 16.95 14.72 -29.77
C ALA A 614 16.13 15.51 -28.73
N GLY A 615 16.30 15.18 -27.44
CA GLY A 615 15.61 15.84 -26.34
C GLY A 615 16.17 17.23 -25.98
N SER A 616 17.42 17.52 -26.36
CA SER A 616 18.13 18.76 -26.03
C SER A 616 18.97 19.27 -27.19
N VAL A 617 19.18 20.59 -27.24
CA VAL A 617 20.04 21.24 -28.23
C VAL A 617 21.51 21.03 -27.87
N SER A 618 22.27 20.50 -28.82
CA SER A 618 23.70 20.18 -28.71
C SER A 618 24.42 20.52 -30.02
N GLY A 619 25.76 20.41 -30.07
CA GLY A 619 26.53 20.60 -31.30
C GLY A 619 26.21 19.60 -32.42
N ALA A 620 25.53 18.48 -32.12
CA ALA A 620 25.08 17.52 -33.12
C ALA A 620 23.68 17.83 -33.68
N THR A 621 23.00 18.85 -33.14
CA THR A 621 21.65 19.24 -33.60
C THR A 621 21.76 20.04 -34.89
N SER A 622 21.09 19.58 -35.93
CA SER A 622 21.00 20.28 -37.22
C SER A 622 20.01 21.44 -37.16
N THR A 623 18.85 21.23 -36.56
CA THR A 623 17.75 22.21 -36.59
C THR A 623 16.88 22.13 -35.34
N LEU A 624 16.44 23.29 -34.83
CA LEU A 624 15.42 23.41 -33.79
C LEU A 624 14.09 23.78 -34.43
N ILE A 625 13.05 22.98 -34.24
CA ILE A 625 11.68 23.29 -34.66
C ILE A 625 10.99 24.03 -33.52
N SER A 626 10.60 25.27 -33.78
CA SER A 626 9.86 26.13 -32.85
C SER A 626 9.00 27.14 -33.60
N ASN A 627 7.68 27.09 -33.37
CA ASN A 627 6.73 28.07 -33.92
C ASN A 627 6.87 29.48 -33.31
N ASP A 628 7.61 29.60 -32.20
CA ASP A 628 8.00 30.88 -31.60
C ASP A 628 9.53 31.01 -31.69
N VAL A 629 10.00 31.51 -32.83
CA VAL A 629 11.44 31.65 -33.14
C VAL A 629 12.13 32.65 -32.19
N GLU A 630 11.38 33.61 -31.64
CA GLU A 630 11.86 34.59 -30.67
C GLU A 630 11.70 34.16 -29.21
N SER A 631 11.21 32.93 -28.96
CA SER A 631 11.00 32.43 -27.61
C SER A 631 12.24 32.55 -26.74
N THR A 632 12.06 32.99 -25.50
CA THR A 632 13.14 33.07 -24.50
C THR A 632 13.45 31.72 -23.83
N SER A 633 12.91 30.62 -24.37
CA SER A 633 13.10 29.26 -23.86
C SER A 633 14.58 28.87 -23.80
N GLY A 634 14.94 27.99 -22.86
CA GLY A 634 16.33 27.53 -22.72
C GLY A 634 16.88 26.84 -23.98
N LYS A 635 16.01 26.20 -24.78
CA LYS A 635 16.38 25.55 -26.05
C LYS A 635 16.62 26.57 -27.16
N ASN A 636 15.77 27.60 -27.30
CA ASN A 636 15.97 28.67 -28.30
C ASN A 636 17.23 29.49 -28.00
N LYS A 637 17.47 29.84 -26.74
CA LYS A 637 18.71 30.52 -26.33
C LYS A 637 19.95 29.70 -26.68
N LYS A 638 19.92 28.39 -26.39
CA LYS A 638 21.04 27.49 -26.67
C LYS A 638 21.25 27.26 -28.17
N ALA A 639 20.18 27.19 -28.98
CA ALA A 639 20.28 27.13 -30.43
C ALA A 639 20.90 28.40 -31.03
N LYS A 640 20.43 29.59 -30.59
CA LYS A 640 21.02 30.89 -30.98
C LYS A 640 22.51 30.97 -30.59
N GLN A 641 22.89 30.50 -29.40
CA GLN A 641 24.29 30.47 -28.95
C GLN A 641 25.19 29.55 -29.78
N LEU A 642 24.67 28.40 -30.23
CA LEU A 642 25.42 27.42 -31.00
C LEU A 642 25.33 27.65 -32.52
N GLY A 643 24.62 28.70 -32.97
CA GLY A 643 24.41 28.99 -34.39
C GLY A 643 23.55 27.95 -35.11
N ILE A 644 22.68 27.25 -34.38
CA ILE A 644 21.79 26.21 -34.92
C ILE A 644 20.53 26.88 -35.46
N GLU A 645 20.12 26.51 -36.67
CA GLU A 645 18.94 27.06 -37.34
C GLU A 645 17.67 26.77 -36.53
N ILE A 646 16.83 27.80 -36.35
CA ILE A 646 15.50 27.69 -35.73
C ILE A 646 14.47 27.90 -36.83
N ILE A 647 13.63 26.90 -37.07
CA ILE A 647 12.58 26.93 -38.10
C ILE A 647 11.20 26.76 -37.47
N SER A 648 10.18 27.35 -38.07
CA SER A 648 8.80 27.07 -37.71
C SER A 648 8.36 25.68 -38.19
N GLU A 649 7.21 25.21 -37.74
CA GLU A 649 6.59 24.00 -38.25
C GLU A 649 6.16 24.15 -39.71
N ASP A 650 5.72 25.34 -40.13
CA ASP A 650 5.43 25.65 -41.54
C ASP A 650 6.69 25.50 -42.40
N ASP A 651 7.82 26.03 -41.92
CA ASP A 651 9.12 25.89 -42.60
C ASP A 651 9.56 24.42 -42.66
N PHE A 652 9.31 23.66 -41.59
CA PHE A 652 9.61 22.24 -41.55
C PHE A 652 8.79 21.49 -42.61
N ILE A 653 7.48 21.74 -42.70
CA ILE A 653 6.60 21.11 -43.69
C ILE A 653 6.99 21.53 -45.10
N SER A 654 7.33 22.79 -45.33
CA SER A 654 7.77 23.26 -46.64
C SER A 654 9.07 22.59 -47.10
N ARG A 655 9.98 22.29 -46.19
CA ARG A 655 11.30 21.71 -46.51
C ARG A 655 11.30 20.18 -46.54
N PHE A 656 10.52 19.56 -45.67
CA PHE A 656 10.58 18.13 -45.40
C PHE A 656 9.24 17.40 -45.56
N GLY A 657 8.11 18.11 -45.69
CA GLY A 657 6.77 17.55 -45.85
C GLY A 657 6.52 16.87 -47.20
N ASN A 658 5.38 16.20 -47.32
CA ASN A 658 4.93 15.57 -48.57
C ASN A 658 3.85 16.42 -49.25
N PRO A 659 3.95 16.75 -50.56
CA PRO A 659 2.97 17.61 -51.24
C PRO A 659 1.54 17.07 -51.26
N ASP A 660 1.36 15.76 -51.07
CA ASP A 660 0.06 15.06 -51.17
C ASP A 660 -0.58 14.74 -49.80
N ALA A 661 -0.07 15.30 -48.70
CA ALA A 661 -0.50 14.94 -47.33
C ALA A 661 -1.05 16.12 -46.48
N VAL A 662 -1.52 17.20 -47.12
CA VAL A 662 -2.25 18.29 -46.45
C VAL A 662 -3.74 18.20 -46.75
#